data_AF-A0AA41XPH8-F1
#
_entry.id   AF-A0AA41XPH8-F1
#
_cell.length_a   1.000
_cell.length_b   1.000
_cell.length_c   1.000
_cell.angle_alpha   90.00
_cell.angle_beta   90.00
_cell.angle_gamma   90.00
#
_symmetry.space_group_name_H-M   'P 1'
#
loop_
_entity.id
_entity.type
_entity.pdbx_description
1 polymer ?
#
loop_
_entity_poly.entity_id
_entity_poly.type
_entity_poly.pdbx_seq_one_letter_code
_entity_poly.pdbx_strand_id
1 'polypeptide(L)'
;MNRSGWHVRAGAVVFAWLAALVAVAVGHRFLPMSGWLLIHLLALGAAGNAILIWSRHFTDALLRRAPDPTRTAEALVIAAFNAGAVTAVAGMLGRWWPIVLVGGAVVGVVALAHGAILLRQLRTALPSRFGVTVRYYVAATAFLAIGAGFGVAMAHSALPGRLHERFVIAHTVVNLFGWVGLTVLGTLVTLWPTMLRTRMAAGVEAAAGRGLPALLAALAVAAGGALTGSPPITAAGALGYLGAAGLVLWPHLDEIRRKRPGDFATLSVLAGVAWLIGSLAFAAVALATAPTWPDAVAAAGYLTAPVLAGFLVQVLLGSLTYLTPVVMGGRAATMAAAVELERGAPWRLAVANAGLLLCVLPTPSLVRVAASMLVLVSYAAFLPLLVRAVWRAHRNRDTASVAGQPQAAPPGRRLGAAAAGFAVVVLAAAAGVAADPASVGIGTSPRLAVTATGHTTTASVRVEGMRFVPDTVEVAAGDRLLITLANTGTDQHDLVLSNGTRTGRLAPGETSVLDAGVIGSSLDGWCAVAGHRQMGMTFTVRVTGTPPPATDSKHGGHHDPAGGVVIPPAAIARSLGANPGPGFAPRDATAPPATADHRITLPVTEIEREVSPGISQRLWTFGGTAPGPTLRGKIGDVFEITLVNDGTTGHSIDFHAGALAPDEPMRTIQPGERLVYRFTATRAGIWLYHCSTMPMSLHIANGMFGAVIIDPPGLPRVDREYVVVQSEMYLGAPGGEADADKVAADRPDLVVFNGYARQYDHAPLTARVGERVRIWVLAAGPNRGTSFHVVGGQFDTVWSEGDYRLRMGAGGAQTLGLFAAQGGFVELAFGQPGRYPFVSHAMVDAERGAHGIIEVAGR
;
A
#
# COMPACT_ATOMS: atom_id res chain seq x y z
N MET A 1 -9.22 45.59 9.95
CA MET A 1 -8.57 44.72 8.94
C MET A 1 -9.31 44.86 7.62
N ASN A 2 -8.64 45.10 6.49
CA ASN A 2 -9.34 45.23 5.20
C ASN A 2 -9.83 43.86 4.67
N ARG A 3 -10.88 43.85 3.83
CA ARG A 3 -11.55 42.62 3.32
C ARG A 3 -10.59 41.62 2.68
N SER A 4 -9.60 42.13 1.93
CA SER A 4 -8.57 41.33 1.27
C SER A 4 -7.65 40.61 2.28
N GLY A 5 -7.16 41.33 3.29
CA GLY A 5 -6.30 40.74 4.33
C GLY A 5 -6.98 39.66 5.17
N TRP A 6 -8.30 39.78 5.41
CA TRP A 6 -9.08 38.72 6.06
C TRP A 6 -9.08 37.42 5.25
N HIS A 7 -9.43 37.50 3.96
CA HIS A 7 -9.53 36.31 3.12
C HIS A 7 -8.18 35.62 2.88
N VAL A 8 -7.07 36.37 2.86
CA VAL A 8 -5.73 35.79 2.81
C VAL A 8 -5.42 34.99 4.08
N ARG A 9 -5.71 35.54 5.27
CA ARG A 9 -5.48 34.84 6.55
C ARG A 9 -6.36 33.62 6.72
N ALA A 10 -7.66 33.74 6.44
CA ALA A 10 -8.58 32.62 6.50
C ALA A 10 -8.21 31.53 5.46
N GLY A 11 -7.81 31.95 4.25
CA GLY A 11 -7.35 31.05 3.20
C GLY A 11 -6.04 30.32 3.51
N ALA A 12 -5.18 30.88 4.36
CA ALA A 12 -3.95 30.22 4.80
C ALA A 12 -4.22 28.91 5.57
N VAL A 13 -5.36 28.81 6.26
CA VAL A 13 -5.78 27.57 6.92
C VAL A 13 -6.07 26.48 5.89
N VAL A 14 -6.81 26.80 4.82
CA VAL A 14 -7.07 25.87 3.72
C VAL A 14 -5.75 25.43 3.04
N PHE A 15 -4.83 26.38 2.83
CA PHE A 15 -3.51 26.08 2.30
C PHE A 15 -2.72 25.11 3.19
N ALA A 16 -2.72 25.31 4.51
CA ALA A 16 -2.02 24.44 5.45
C ALA A 16 -2.54 22.99 5.40
N TRP A 17 -3.86 22.79 5.34
CA TRP A 17 -4.44 21.46 5.17
C TRP A 17 -4.10 20.82 3.83
N LEU A 18 -4.09 21.59 2.73
CA LEU A 18 -3.68 21.07 1.42
C LEU A 18 -2.18 20.71 1.40
N ALA A 19 -1.33 21.47 2.07
CA ALA A 19 0.09 21.16 2.22
C ALA A 19 0.29 19.88 3.05
N ALA A 20 -0.43 19.74 4.17
CA ALA A 20 -0.41 18.54 4.98
C ALA A 20 -0.92 17.32 4.20
N LEU A 21 -1.99 17.48 3.39
CA LEU A 21 -2.51 16.44 2.50
C LEU A 21 -1.44 15.96 1.51
N VAL A 22 -0.70 16.87 0.87
CA VAL A 22 0.39 16.51 -0.04
C VAL A 22 1.53 15.81 0.70
N ALA A 23 1.92 16.29 1.88
CA ALA A 23 2.96 15.65 2.68
C ALA A 23 2.59 14.22 3.07
N VAL A 24 1.35 13.98 3.52
CA VAL A 24 0.84 12.64 3.82
C VAL A 24 0.71 11.79 2.56
N ALA A 25 0.32 12.36 1.42
CA ALA A 25 0.24 11.62 0.16
C ALA A 25 1.62 11.12 -0.31
N VAL A 26 2.67 11.91 -0.11
CA VAL A 26 4.06 11.49 -0.41
C VAL A 26 4.55 10.47 0.62
N GLY A 27 4.31 10.71 1.91
CA GLY A 27 4.77 9.86 3.02
C GLY A 27 3.87 8.65 3.33
N HIS A 28 2.81 8.38 2.55
CA HIS A 28 1.72 7.47 2.92
C HIS A 28 2.16 6.04 3.27
N ARG A 29 3.29 5.58 2.73
CA ARG A 29 3.87 4.25 3.02
C ARG A 29 4.44 4.12 4.43
N PHE A 30 4.84 5.24 5.03
CA PHE A 30 5.47 5.29 6.35
C PHE A 30 4.49 5.72 7.45
N LEU A 31 3.23 6.01 7.10
CA LEU A 31 2.24 6.55 8.01
C LEU A 31 1.13 5.52 8.26
N PRO A 32 0.83 5.19 9.53
CA PRO A 32 -0.32 4.35 9.85
C PRO A 32 -1.62 5.04 9.45
N MET A 33 -2.60 4.26 8.98
CA MET A 33 -3.93 4.76 8.58
C MET A 33 -3.88 5.87 7.52
N SER A 34 -2.89 5.84 6.62
CA SER A 34 -2.68 6.88 5.61
C SER A 34 -3.91 7.12 4.72
N GLY A 35 -4.65 6.08 4.34
CA GLY A 35 -5.92 6.22 3.62
C GLY A 35 -6.96 7.05 4.38
N TRP A 36 -7.15 6.75 5.67
CA TRP A 36 -8.06 7.51 6.54
C TRP A 36 -7.62 8.98 6.66
N LEU A 37 -6.31 9.22 6.86
CA LEU A 37 -5.74 10.56 6.92
C LEU A 37 -6.00 11.33 5.63
N LEU A 38 -5.67 10.77 4.46
CA LEU A 38 -5.86 11.46 3.18
C LEU A 38 -7.30 11.91 2.97
N ILE A 39 -8.27 11.05 3.30
CA ILE A 39 -9.70 11.36 3.21
C ILE A 39 -10.05 12.54 4.12
N HIS A 40 -9.64 12.50 5.39
CA HIS A 40 -10.07 13.50 6.38
C HIS A 40 -9.28 14.81 6.29
N LEU A 41 -7.99 14.78 5.93
CA LEU A 41 -7.21 15.99 5.63
C LEU A 41 -7.83 16.77 4.46
N LEU A 42 -8.33 16.06 3.44
CA LEU A 42 -9.02 16.68 2.32
C LEU A 42 -10.43 17.14 2.68
N ALA A 43 -11.29 16.23 3.16
CA ALA A 43 -12.72 16.49 3.32
C ALA A 43 -13.05 17.30 4.58
N LEU A 44 -12.52 16.90 5.75
CA LEU A 44 -12.72 17.62 7.00
C LEU A 44 -11.81 18.86 7.09
N GLY A 45 -10.54 18.70 6.73
CA GLY A 45 -9.54 19.77 6.76
C GLY A 45 -9.73 20.84 5.67
N ALA A 46 -9.24 20.58 4.47
CA ALA A 46 -9.18 21.57 3.39
C ALA A 46 -10.57 22.00 2.90
N ALA A 47 -11.41 21.05 2.51
CA ALA A 47 -12.76 21.33 2.00
C ALA A 47 -13.67 21.88 3.10
N GLY A 48 -13.67 21.29 4.30
CA GLY A 48 -14.45 21.79 5.44
C GLY A 48 -14.16 23.25 5.76
N ASN A 49 -12.88 23.64 5.85
CA ASN A 49 -12.51 25.04 6.05
C ASN A 49 -12.94 25.94 4.88
N ALA A 50 -12.75 25.50 3.63
CA ALA A 50 -13.19 26.26 2.46
C ALA A 50 -14.72 26.49 2.49
N ILE A 51 -15.50 25.45 2.82
CA ILE A 51 -16.96 25.55 2.93
C ILE A 51 -17.36 26.54 4.00
N LEU A 52 -16.79 26.48 5.22
CA LEU A 52 -17.13 27.42 6.30
C LEU A 52 -16.84 28.87 5.91
N ILE A 53 -15.66 29.14 5.33
CA ILE A 53 -15.24 30.48 4.90
C ILE A 53 -16.15 31.02 3.78
N TRP A 54 -16.38 30.22 2.74
CA TRP A 54 -17.08 30.67 1.54
C TRP A 54 -18.60 30.66 1.68
N SER A 55 -19.19 29.70 2.41
CA SER A 55 -20.64 29.71 2.68
C SER A 55 -21.06 30.97 3.45
N ARG A 56 -20.23 31.41 4.41
CA ARG A 56 -20.43 32.68 5.12
C ARG A 56 -20.34 33.87 4.16
N HIS A 57 -19.26 33.94 3.39
CA HIS A 57 -19.05 35.02 2.42
C HIS A 57 -20.19 35.13 1.40
N PHE A 58 -20.62 34.01 0.82
CA PHE A 58 -21.71 33.97 -0.13
C PHE A 58 -23.04 34.32 0.52
N THR A 59 -23.30 33.90 1.76
CA THR A 59 -24.52 34.28 2.47
C THR A 59 -24.59 35.80 2.66
N ASP A 60 -23.50 36.42 3.10
CA ASP A 60 -23.42 37.88 3.21
C ASP A 60 -23.68 38.56 1.86
N ALA A 61 -23.04 38.06 0.78
CA ALA A 61 -23.19 38.63 -0.56
C ALA A 61 -24.61 38.46 -1.14
N LEU A 62 -25.21 37.27 -1.03
CA LEU A 62 -26.52 36.93 -1.59
C LEU A 62 -27.68 37.57 -0.83
N LEU A 63 -27.51 37.80 0.48
CA LEU A 63 -28.48 38.51 1.31
C LEU A 63 -28.20 40.03 1.36
N ARG A 64 -27.21 40.52 0.61
CA ARG A 64 -26.80 41.93 0.54
C ARG A 64 -26.52 42.54 1.92
N ARG A 65 -25.95 41.75 2.82
CA ARG A 65 -25.61 42.20 4.16
C ARG A 65 -24.15 42.67 4.19
N ALA A 66 -23.91 43.81 4.83
CA ALA A 66 -22.55 44.23 5.12
C ALA A 66 -21.92 43.21 6.09
N PRO A 67 -20.72 42.71 5.81
CA PRO A 67 -20.03 41.82 6.72
C PRO A 67 -19.70 42.52 8.04
N ASP A 68 -19.66 41.76 9.14
CA ASP A 68 -19.21 42.25 10.44
C ASP A 68 -17.77 42.80 10.33
N PRO A 69 -17.52 44.07 10.68
CA PRO A 69 -16.19 44.68 10.62
C PRO A 69 -15.14 43.94 11.46
N THR A 70 -15.56 43.30 12.55
CA THR A 70 -14.67 42.64 13.52
C THR A 70 -14.32 41.21 13.11
N ARG A 71 -15.21 40.52 12.38
CA ARG A 71 -15.08 39.11 11.95
C ARG A 71 -14.77 38.13 13.10
N THR A 72 -14.99 38.52 14.35
CA THR A 72 -14.60 37.76 15.55
C THR A 72 -15.31 36.42 15.63
N ALA A 73 -16.62 36.41 15.41
CA ALA A 73 -17.42 35.17 15.37
C ALA A 73 -16.96 34.21 14.26
N GLU A 74 -16.58 34.73 13.10
CA GLU A 74 -16.09 33.90 11.98
C GLU A 74 -14.72 33.30 12.30
N ALA A 75 -13.82 34.08 12.89
CA ALA A 75 -12.52 33.59 13.33
C ALA A 75 -12.65 32.50 14.41
N LEU A 76 -13.57 32.68 15.37
CA LEU A 76 -13.82 31.72 16.43
C LEU A 76 -14.40 30.40 15.88
N VAL A 77 -15.35 30.47 14.94
CA VAL A 77 -15.88 29.28 14.25
C VAL A 77 -14.77 28.51 13.54
N ILE A 78 -13.91 29.20 12.78
CA ILE A 78 -12.79 28.56 12.08
C ILE A 78 -11.80 27.95 13.09
N ALA A 79 -11.41 28.68 14.13
CA ALA A 79 -10.47 28.20 15.14
C ALA A 79 -11.01 26.97 15.88
N ALA A 80 -12.27 27.02 16.35
CA ALA A 80 -12.91 25.93 17.05
C ALA A 80 -13.08 24.69 16.15
N PHE A 81 -13.45 24.89 14.87
CA PHE A 81 -13.54 23.80 13.90
C PHE A 81 -12.19 23.08 13.72
N ASN A 82 -11.10 23.83 13.57
CA ASN A 82 -9.77 23.25 13.41
C ASN A 82 -9.26 22.59 14.69
N ALA A 83 -9.54 23.16 15.87
CA ALA A 83 -9.23 22.53 17.14
C ALA A 83 -9.95 21.18 17.26
N GLY A 84 -11.24 21.12 16.91
CA GLY A 84 -12.00 19.87 16.87
C GLY A 84 -11.44 18.86 15.87
N ALA A 85 -11.15 19.29 14.63
CA ALA A 85 -10.60 18.42 13.58
C ALA A 85 -9.21 17.86 13.95
N VAL A 86 -8.30 18.69 14.44
CA VAL A 86 -6.97 18.25 14.89
C VAL A 86 -7.08 17.30 16.09
N THR A 87 -7.97 17.59 17.04
CA THR A 87 -8.22 16.71 18.19
C THR A 87 -8.76 15.35 17.73
N ALA A 88 -9.70 15.31 16.78
CA ALA A 88 -10.22 14.06 16.22
C ALA A 88 -9.12 13.27 15.49
N VAL A 89 -8.28 13.93 14.70
CA VAL A 89 -7.13 13.30 14.02
C VAL A 89 -6.12 12.74 15.03
N ALA A 90 -5.75 13.52 16.05
CA ALA A 90 -4.83 13.07 17.09
C ALA A 90 -5.41 11.89 17.88
N GLY A 91 -6.71 11.92 18.22
CA GLY A 91 -7.40 10.82 18.87
C GLY A 91 -7.42 9.56 18.01
N MET A 92 -7.65 9.69 16.70
CA MET A 92 -7.61 8.55 15.78
C MET A 92 -6.20 7.96 15.68
N LEU A 93 -5.18 8.78 15.47
CA LEU A 93 -3.78 8.34 15.40
C LEU A 93 -3.29 7.68 16.70
N GLY A 94 -3.69 8.22 17.86
CA GLY A 94 -3.40 7.64 19.17
C GLY A 94 -4.30 6.47 19.56
N ARG A 95 -5.33 6.14 18.76
CA ARG A 95 -6.39 5.16 19.07
C ARG A 95 -7.11 5.46 20.41
N TRP A 96 -7.28 6.74 20.70
CA TRP A 96 -7.91 7.26 21.93
C TRP A 96 -9.34 7.70 21.66
N TRP A 97 -10.30 6.77 21.79
CA TRP A 97 -11.71 7.05 21.53
C TRP A 97 -12.27 8.28 22.28
N PRO A 98 -11.97 8.53 23.57
CA PRO A 98 -12.46 9.73 24.27
C PRO A 98 -12.00 11.04 23.61
N ILE A 99 -10.80 11.06 23.04
CA ILE A 99 -10.25 12.23 22.34
C ILE A 99 -10.96 12.38 20.98
N VAL A 100 -11.27 11.28 20.29
CA VAL A 100 -12.10 11.32 19.07
C VAL A 100 -13.50 11.85 19.37
N LEU A 101 -14.13 11.42 20.48
CA LEU A 101 -15.42 11.92 20.95
C LEU A 101 -15.38 13.44 21.17
N VAL A 102 -14.37 13.95 21.89
CA VAL A 102 -14.22 15.40 22.12
C VAL A 102 -14.05 16.14 20.80
N GLY A 103 -13.14 15.69 19.94
CA GLY A 103 -12.89 16.34 18.65
C GLY A 103 -14.13 16.33 17.74
N GLY A 104 -14.82 15.20 17.63
CA GLY A 104 -16.04 15.04 16.85
C GLY A 104 -17.22 15.85 17.40
N ALA A 105 -17.37 15.92 18.73
CA ALA A 105 -18.39 16.74 19.36
C ALA A 105 -18.16 18.23 19.09
N VAL A 106 -16.92 18.71 19.19
CA VAL A 106 -16.56 20.10 18.83
C VAL A 106 -16.89 20.39 17.37
N VAL A 107 -16.51 19.51 16.44
CA VAL A 107 -16.85 19.65 15.02
C VAL A 107 -18.36 19.74 14.81
N GLY A 108 -19.15 18.85 15.43
CA GLY A 108 -20.60 18.83 15.32
C GLY A 108 -21.27 20.09 15.89
N VAL A 109 -20.84 20.55 17.07
CA VAL A 109 -21.36 21.78 17.69
C VAL A 109 -21.04 23.00 16.83
N VAL A 110 -19.81 23.11 16.31
CA VAL A 110 -19.42 24.21 15.43
C VAL A 110 -20.23 24.21 14.13
N ALA A 111 -20.50 23.04 13.56
CA ALA A 111 -21.35 22.91 12.37
C ALA A 111 -22.77 23.44 12.65
N LEU A 112 -23.41 23.01 13.73
CA LEU A 112 -24.75 23.47 14.11
C LEU A 112 -24.79 24.97 14.43
N ALA A 113 -23.76 25.49 15.11
CA ALA A 113 -23.64 26.92 15.39
C ALA A 113 -23.53 27.74 14.09
N HIS A 114 -22.70 27.29 13.14
CA HIS A 114 -22.60 27.91 11.82
C HIS A 114 -23.95 27.87 11.08
N GLY A 115 -24.63 26.72 11.06
CA GLY A 115 -25.96 26.58 10.46
C GLY A 115 -27.00 27.52 11.08
N ALA A 116 -27.04 27.63 12.40
CA ALA A 116 -27.92 28.55 13.12
C ALA A 116 -27.65 30.02 12.77
N ILE A 117 -26.37 30.39 12.63
CA ILE A 117 -25.96 31.71 12.19
C ILE A 117 -26.48 32.00 10.78
N LEU A 118 -26.27 31.09 9.82
CA LEU A 118 -26.75 31.26 8.44
C LEU A 118 -28.29 31.32 8.36
N LEU A 119 -28.97 30.49 9.14
CA LEU A 119 -30.43 30.47 9.21
C LEU A 119 -30.99 31.78 9.81
N ARG A 120 -30.34 32.31 10.86
CA ARG A 120 -30.70 33.62 11.42
C ARG A 120 -30.50 34.71 10.39
N GLN A 121 -29.39 34.73 9.66
CA GLN A 121 -29.16 35.69 8.58
C GLN A 121 -30.27 35.62 7.53
N LEU A 122 -30.63 34.41 7.08
CA LEU A 122 -31.69 34.18 6.10
C LEU A 122 -33.06 34.68 6.58
N ARG A 123 -33.42 34.43 7.85
CA ARG A 123 -34.70 34.88 8.43
C ARG A 123 -34.79 36.38 8.64
N THR A 124 -33.65 37.05 8.87
CA THR A 124 -33.61 38.51 9.09
C THR A 124 -33.41 39.35 7.83
N ALA A 125 -33.04 38.73 6.71
CA ALA A 125 -32.81 39.44 5.46
C ALA A 125 -34.11 39.67 4.70
N LEU A 126 -34.16 40.75 3.91
CA LEU A 126 -35.24 40.95 2.95
C LEU A 126 -35.28 39.78 1.94
N PRO A 127 -36.48 39.38 1.45
CA PRO A 127 -36.62 38.29 0.49
C PRO A 127 -35.66 38.48 -0.69
N SER A 128 -34.70 37.57 -0.80
CA SER A 128 -33.70 37.57 -1.85
C SER A 128 -33.95 36.37 -2.75
N ARG A 129 -33.94 36.58 -4.07
CA ARG A 129 -34.08 35.54 -5.09
C ARG A 129 -33.08 34.37 -4.91
N PHE A 130 -31.96 34.62 -4.23
CA PHE A 130 -30.91 33.64 -3.98
C PHE A 130 -30.87 33.13 -2.54
N GLY A 131 -31.87 33.43 -1.72
CA GLY A 131 -32.02 32.85 -0.39
C GLY A 131 -32.11 31.32 -0.40
N VAL A 132 -32.49 30.73 -1.55
CA VAL A 132 -32.51 29.27 -1.74
C VAL A 132 -31.13 28.63 -1.57
N THR A 133 -30.06 29.24 -2.10
CA THR A 133 -28.68 28.74 -1.95
C THR A 133 -28.25 28.69 -0.48
N VAL A 134 -28.68 29.67 0.33
CA VAL A 134 -28.38 29.68 1.76
C VAL A 134 -29.02 28.48 2.48
N ARG A 135 -30.21 28.02 2.01
CA ARG A 135 -30.86 26.82 2.57
C ARG A 135 -30.07 25.55 2.32
N TYR A 136 -29.35 25.44 1.20
CA TYR A 136 -28.42 24.33 0.95
C TYR A 136 -27.29 24.31 1.99
N TYR A 137 -26.69 25.47 2.29
CA TYR A 137 -25.63 25.57 3.30
C TYR A 137 -26.14 25.20 4.70
N VAL A 138 -27.31 25.70 5.09
CA VAL A 138 -27.94 25.34 6.37
C VAL A 138 -28.17 23.83 6.45
N ALA A 139 -28.75 23.22 5.42
CA ALA A 139 -28.96 21.77 5.40
C ALA A 139 -27.63 21.00 5.47
N ALA A 140 -26.62 21.42 4.72
CA ALA A 140 -25.30 20.81 4.73
C ALA A 140 -24.68 20.77 6.14
N THR A 141 -24.80 21.84 6.93
CA THR A 141 -24.25 21.87 8.29
C THR A 141 -24.88 20.84 9.23
N ALA A 142 -26.17 20.53 9.05
CA ALA A 142 -26.83 19.47 9.83
C ALA A 142 -26.24 18.10 9.48
N PHE A 143 -25.98 17.84 8.21
CA PHE A 143 -25.32 16.60 7.79
C PHE A 143 -23.89 16.47 8.32
N LEU A 144 -23.10 17.55 8.38
CA LEU A 144 -21.78 17.48 9.01
C LEU A 144 -21.86 17.08 10.49
N ALA A 145 -22.85 17.57 11.24
CA ALA A 145 -23.05 17.19 12.63
C ALA A 145 -23.44 15.71 12.79
N ILE A 146 -24.37 15.22 11.94
CA ILE A 146 -24.75 13.80 11.91
C ILE A 146 -23.55 12.92 11.54
N GLY A 147 -22.79 13.33 10.52
CA GLY A 147 -21.61 12.64 10.04
C GLY A 147 -20.50 12.57 11.08
N ALA A 148 -20.30 13.64 11.86
CA ALA A 148 -19.37 13.64 13.00
C ALA A 148 -19.80 12.61 14.06
N GLY A 149 -21.09 12.51 14.36
CA GLY A 149 -21.65 11.48 15.25
C GLY A 149 -21.36 10.05 14.76
N PHE A 150 -21.57 9.78 13.46
CA PHE A 150 -21.18 8.49 12.87
C PHE A 150 -19.67 8.24 12.96
N GLY A 151 -18.84 9.26 12.72
CA GLY A 151 -17.39 9.15 12.84
C GLY A 151 -16.93 8.75 14.26
N VAL A 152 -17.52 9.39 15.28
CA VAL A 152 -17.25 9.06 16.69
C VAL A 152 -17.72 7.65 17.04
N ALA A 153 -18.89 7.24 16.56
CA ALA A 153 -19.42 5.90 16.80
C ALA A 153 -18.51 4.83 16.17
N MET A 154 -18.08 5.03 14.93
CA MET A 154 -17.19 4.10 14.22
C MET A 154 -15.81 3.97 14.86
N ALA A 155 -15.31 5.03 15.50
CA ALA A 155 -14.03 4.99 16.19
C ALA A 155 -14.04 4.13 17.47
N HIS A 156 -15.22 3.71 17.95
CA HIS A 156 -15.35 2.91 19.16
C HIS A 156 -15.06 1.44 18.89
N SER A 157 -14.07 0.87 19.59
CA SER A 157 -13.63 -0.51 19.37
C SER A 157 -14.68 -1.57 19.76
N ALA A 158 -15.67 -1.23 20.57
CA ALA A 158 -16.75 -2.15 20.95
C ALA A 158 -17.90 -2.18 19.93
N LEU A 159 -17.86 -1.38 18.86
CA LEU A 159 -18.91 -1.40 17.85
C LEU A 159 -18.83 -2.72 17.04
N PRO A 160 -19.90 -3.53 16.96
CA PRO A 160 -19.90 -4.78 16.21
C PRO A 160 -19.55 -4.57 14.73
N GLY A 161 -18.77 -5.47 14.12
CA GLY A 161 -18.29 -5.32 12.74
C GLY A 161 -19.38 -5.07 11.69
N ARG A 162 -20.51 -5.79 11.77
CA ARG A 162 -21.68 -5.57 10.88
C ARG A 162 -22.29 -4.18 11.01
N LEU A 163 -22.26 -3.59 12.20
CA LEU A 163 -22.73 -2.22 12.42
C LEU A 163 -21.67 -1.22 11.96
N HIS A 164 -20.39 -1.50 12.18
CA HIS A 164 -19.29 -0.67 11.68
C HIS A 164 -19.38 -0.47 10.16
N GLU A 165 -19.54 -1.53 9.37
CA GLU A 165 -19.69 -1.47 7.91
C GLU A 165 -20.87 -0.61 7.45
N ARG A 166 -22.01 -0.70 8.14
CA ARG A 166 -23.20 0.13 7.86
C ARG A 166 -22.93 1.60 8.11
N PHE A 167 -22.25 1.89 9.22
CA PHE A 167 -21.87 3.26 9.58
C PHE A 167 -20.85 3.82 8.60
N VAL A 168 -19.97 3.02 7.99
CA VAL A 168 -19.01 3.49 6.97
C VAL A 168 -19.73 4.09 5.77
N ILE A 169 -20.70 3.38 5.18
CA ILE A 169 -21.47 3.92 4.05
C ILE A 169 -22.35 5.09 4.51
N ALA A 170 -23.02 4.99 5.66
CA ALA A 170 -23.87 6.07 6.17
C ALA A 170 -23.07 7.36 6.42
N HIS A 171 -21.89 7.25 7.04
CA HIS A 171 -20.95 8.36 7.25
C HIS A 171 -20.49 8.97 5.92
N THR A 172 -20.17 8.12 4.94
CA THR A 172 -19.74 8.56 3.60
C THR A 172 -20.86 9.33 2.89
N VAL A 173 -22.09 8.79 2.87
CA VAL A 173 -23.25 9.42 2.24
C VAL A 173 -23.54 10.79 2.86
N VAL A 174 -23.61 10.83 4.18
CA VAL A 174 -23.92 12.05 4.94
C VAL A 174 -22.83 13.12 4.76
N ASN A 175 -21.55 12.77 4.82
CA ASN A 175 -20.49 13.78 4.70
C ASN A 175 -20.18 14.17 3.25
N LEU A 176 -20.05 13.23 2.31
CA LEU A 176 -19.67 13.56 0.93
C LEU A 176 -20.84 14.13 0.13
N PHE A 177 -22.06 13.62 0.29
CA PHE A 177 -23.21 14.09 -0.49
C PHE A 177 -24.10 15.06 0.31
N GLY A 178 -24.17 14.91 1.63
CA GLY A 178 -24.87 15.84 2.52
C GLY A 178 -24.07 17.11 2.82
N TRP A 179 -22.90 17.01 3.42
CA TRP A 179 -22.09 18.19 3.75
C TRP A 179 -21.43 18.81 2.50
N VAL A 180 -20.64 18.03 1.76
CA VAL A 180 -19.90 18.55 0.59
C VAL A 180 -20.83 18.73 -0.62
N GLY A 181 -21.60 17.70 -0.99
CA GLY A 181 -22.45 17.70 -2.19
C GLY A 181 -23.51 18.80 -2.20
N LEU A 182 -24.30 18.93 -1.11
CA LEU A 182 -25.28 20.03 -1.02
C LEU A 182 -24.62 21.40 -1.08
N THR A 183 -23.46 21.57 -0.44
CA THR A 183 -22.72 22.83 -0.51
C THR A 183 -22.30 23.13 -1.94
N VAL A 184 -21.70 22.18 -2.65
CA VAL A 184 -21.25 22.37 -4.03
C VAL A 184 -22.42 22.68 -4.95
N LEU A 185 -23.47 21.85 -4.94
CA LEU A 185 -24.65 22.04 -5.79
C LEU A 185 -25.32 23.40 -5.51
N GLY A 186 -25.52 23.75 -4.23
CA GLY A 186 -26.08 25.03 -3.84
C GLY A 186 -25.21 26.23 -4.26
N THR A 187 -23.89 26.10 -4.17
CA THR A 187 -22.94 27.13 -4.59
C THR A 187 -22.99 27.32 -6.10
N LEU A 188 -23.02 26.23 -6.88
CA LEU A 188 -23.00 26.26 -8.35
C LEU A 188 -24.18 27.04 -8.94
N VAL A 189 -25.36 26.99 -8.30
CA VAL A 189 -26.54 27.78 -8.68
C VAL A 189 -26.19 29.25 -8.94
N THR A 190 -25.29 29.83 -8.14
CA THR A 190 -24.90 31.24 -8.24
C THR A 190 -23.48 31.44 -8.77
N LEU A 191 -22.57 30.55 -8.41
CA LEU A 191 -21.16 30.67 -8.74
C LEU A 191 -20.89 30.32 -10.22
N TRP A 192 -21.59 29.34 -10.79
CA TRP A 192 -21.35 28.90 -12.18
C TRP A 192 -21.53 30.02 -13.23
N PRO A 193 -22.69 30.73 -13.30
CA PRO A 193 -22.84 31.84 -14.24
C PRO A 193 -21.85 32.99 -13.96
N THR A 194 -21.48 33.18 -12.70
CA THR A 194 -20.50 34.20 -12.27
C THR A 194 -19.09 33.87 -12.75
N MET A 195 -18.69 32.59 -12.68
CA MET A 195 -17.41 32.10 -13.21
C MET A 195 -17.35 32.23 -14.73
N LEU A 196 -18.41 31.83 -15.43
CA LEU A 196 -18.50 31.97 -16.89
C LEU A 196 -18.65 33.42 -17.36
N ARG A 197 -19.00 34.35 -16.46
CA ARG A 197 -19.35 35.75 -16.77
C ARG A 197 -20.50 35.83 -17.78
N THR A 198 -21.52 35.00 -17.56
CA THR A 198 -22.74 34.95 -18.37
C THR A 198 -23.97 35.23 -17.52
N ARG A 199 -25.10 35.54 -18.17
CA ARG A 199 -26.38 35.68 -17.47
C ARG A 199 -26.89 34.31 -17.05
N MET A 200 -27.45 34.25 -15.85
CA MET A 200 -28.11 33.05 -15.33
C MET A 200 -29.24 32.61 -16.27
N ALA A 201 -29.35 31.32 -16.53
CA ALA A 201 -30.40 30.74 -17.37
C ALA A 201 -31.79 30.83 -16.70
N ALA A 202 -32.83 30.81 -17.54
CA ALA A 202 -34.21 30.78 -17.06
C ALA A 202 -34.46 29.44 -16.33
N GLY A 203 -35.17 29.48 -15.20
CA GLY A 203 -35.55 28.28 -14.45
C GLY A 203 -34.50 27.76 -13.46
N VAL A 204 -33.28 28.32 -13.40
CA VAL A 204 -32.25 27.96 -12.41
C VAL A 204 -32.79 28.07 -10.97
N GLU A 205 -33.49 29.16 -10.65
CA GLU A 205 -34.04 29.40 -9.31
C GLU A 205 -35.12 28.37 -8.94
N ALA A 206 -36.03 28.07 -9.88
CA ALA A 206 -37.09 27.09 -9.68
C ALA A 206 -36.52 25.67 -9.54
N ALA A 207 -35.51 25.32 -10.35
CA ALA A 207 -34.78 24.07 -10.25
C ALA A 207 -34.07 23.94 -8.89
N ALA A 208 -33.36 24.96 -8.43
CA ALA A 208 -32.72 24.97 -7.12
C ALA A 208 -33.75 24.81 -5.97
N GLY A 209 -34.92 25.44 -6.08
CA GLY A 209 -36.00 25.36 -5.11
C GLY A 209 -36.64 23.97 -4.99
N ARG A 210 -36.86 23.28 -6.12
CA ARG A 210 -37.36 21.89 -6.14
C ARG A 210 -36.27 20.86 -5.84
N GLY A 211 -35.03 21.18 -6.20
CA GLY A 211 -33.88 20.29 -6.06
C GLY A 211 -33.49 20.03 -4.61
N LEU A 212 -33.56 21.04 -3.72
CA LEU A 212 -33.15 20.84 -2.33
C LEU A 212 -34.01 19.80 -1.61
N PRO A 213 -35.36 19.89 -1.58
CA PRO A 213 -36.18 18.84 -0.98
C PRO A 213 -35.94 17.46 -1.60
N ALA A 214 -35.75 17.37 -2.91
CA ALA A 214 -35.46 16.12 -3.60
C ALA A 214 -34.10 15.52 -3.18
N LEU A 215 -33.05 16.33 -3.07
CA LEU A 215 -31.73 15.92 -2.58
C LEU A 215 -31.80 15.45 -1.12
N LEU A 216 -32.56 16.15 -0.26
CA LEU A 216 -32.73 15.77 1.14
C LEU A 216 -33.49 14.45 1.29
N ALA A 217 -34.56 14.25 0.51
CA ALA A 217 -35.29 12.99 0.49
C ALA A 217 -34.38 11.84 0.01
N ALA A 218 -33.62 12.05 -1.07
CA ALA A 218 -32.68 11.08 -1.57
C ALA A 218 -31.57 10.74 -0.56
N LEU A 219 -31.02 11.72 0.14
CA LEU A 219 -30.03 11.51 1.21
C LEU A 219 -30.62 10.72 2.38
N ALA A 220 -31.85 11.02 2.79
CA ALA A 220 -32.53 10.30 3.86
C ALA A 220 -32.75 8.82 3.48
N VAL A 221 -33.17 8.56 2.23
CA VAL A 221 -33.32 7.20 1.70
C VAL A 221 -31.96 6.50 1.63
N ALA A 222 -30.93 7.15 1.11
CA ALA A 222 -29.59 6.56 1.00
C ALA A 222 -28.98 6.24 2.37
N ALA A 223 -29.03 7.18 3.32
CA ALA A 223 -28.50 6.98 4.66
C ALA A 223 -29.32 5.95 5.46
N GLY A 224 -30.66 5.97 5.35
CA GLY A 224 -31.54 4.98 5.96
C GLY A 224 -31.33 3.57 5.40
N GLY A 225 -31.18 3.46 4.07
CA GLY A 225 -30.77 2.22 3.40
C GLY A 225 -29.44 1.71 3.94
N ALA A 226 -28.47 2.61 4.14
CA ALA A 226 -27.17 2.22 4.67
C ALA A 226 -27.21 1.75 6.13
N LEU A 227 -27.95 2.45 6.98
CA LEU A 227 -28.11 2.08 8.40
C LEU A 227 -28.87 0.75 8.58
N THR A 228 -29.81 0.45 7.69
CA THR A 228 -30.53 -0.83 7.68
C THR A 228 -29.73 -1.96 7.02
N GLY A 229 -28.65 -1.64 6.29
CA GLY A 229 -27.84 -2.60 5.56
C GLY A 229 -28.52 -3.12 4.29
N SER A 230 -29.30 -2.27 3.61
CA SER A 230 -30.05 -2.62 2.40
C SER A 230 -29.42 -1.98 1.16
N PRO A 231 -28.72 -2.76 0.31
CA PRO A 231 -28.21 -2.28 -0.98
C PRO A 231 -29.27 -1.65 -1.88
N PRO A 232 -30.47 -2.24 -2.12
CA PRO A 232 -31.43 -1.67 -3.06
C PRO A 232 -32.02 -0.34 -2.56
N ILE A 233 -32.26 -0.18 -1.26
CA ILE A 233 -32.73 1.10 -0.70
C ILE A 233 -31.62 2.16 -0.83
N THR A 234 -30.37 1.78 -0.53
CA THR A 234 -29.22 2.68 -0.68
C THR A 234 -29.03 3.10 -2.15
N ALA A 235 -29.20 2.16 -3.09
CA ALA A 235 -29.16 2.40 -4.53
C ALA A 235 -30.29 3.33 -5.00
N ALA A 236 -31.52 3.12 -4.52
CA ALA A 236 -32.65 4.00 -4.81
C ALA A 236 -32.38 5.43 -4.31
N GLY A 237 -31.77 5.57 -3.13
CA GLY A 237 -31.30 6.85 -2.62
C GLY A 237 -30.22 7.49 -3.50
N ALA A 238 -29.23 6.72 -3.96
CA ALA A 238 -28.19 7.21 -4.87
C ALA A 238 -28.74 7.64 -6.25
N LEU A 239 -29.67 6.86 -6.83
CA LEU A 239 -30.39 7.20 -8.06
C LEU A 239 -31.25 8.46 -7.88
N GLY A 240 -31.96 8.56 -6.76
CA GLY A 240 -32.73 9.74 -6.40
C GLY A 240 -31.83 10.98 -6.30
N TYR A 241 -30.64 10.83 -5.71
CA TYR A 241 -29.67 11.92 -5.58
C TYR A 241 -29.12 12.34 -6.95
N LEU A 242 -28.81 11.37 -7.83
CA LEU A 242 -28.39 11.62 -9.21
C LEU A 242 -29.47 12.41 -9.98
N GLY A 243 -30.72 11.98 -9.90
CA GLY A 243 -31.85 12.67 -10.55
C GLY A 243 -32.06 14.08 -10.00
N ALA A 244 -31.98 14.25 -8.67
CA ALA A 244 -32.12 15.56 -8.04
C ALA A 244 -30.95 16.50 -8.35
N ALA A 245 -29.71 15.99 -8.40
CA ALA A 245 -28.54 16.75 -8.83
C ALA A 245 -28.68 17.14 -10.31
N GLY A 246 -29.14 16.23 -11.17
CA GLY A 246 -29.45 16.50 -12.57
C GLY A 246 -30.49 17.61 -12.71
N LEU A 247 -31.55 17.61 -11.90
CA LEU A 247 -32.57 18.66 -11.88
C LEU A 247 -31.97 20.04 -11.54
N VAL A 248 -31.07 20.11 -10.55
CA VAL A 248 -30.38 21.36 -10.19
C VAL A 248 -29.41 21.82 -11.29
N LEU A 249 -28.69 20.89 -11.91
CA LEU A 249 -27.63 21.19 -12.87
C LEU A 249 -28.14 21.44 -14.30
N TRP A 250 -29.29 20.90 -14.67
CA TRP A 250 -29.82 20.94 -16.04
C TRP A 250 -29.87 22.35 -16.65
N PRO A 251 -30.40 23.38 -15.96
CA PRO A 251 -30.47 24.73 -16.54
C PRO A 251 -29.09 25.35 -16.84
N HIS A 252 -28.02 24.90 -16.15
CA HIS A 252 -26.66 25.40 -16.37
C HIS A 252 -26.05 24.93 -17.70
N LEU A 253 -26.64 23.92 -18.37
CA LEU A 253 -26.23 23.52 -19.72
C LEU A 253 -26.45 24.64 -20.74
N ASP A 254 -27.49 25.45 -20.57
CA ASP A 254 -27.73 26.61 -21.43
C ASP A 254 -26.68 27.71 -21.21
N GLU A 255 -26.20 27.86 -19.99
CA GLU A 255 -25.12 28.81 -19.66
C GLU A 255 -23.80 28.39 -20.33
N ILE A 256 -23.50 27.08 -20.34
CA ILE A 256 -22.35 26.49 -21.05
C ILE A 256 -22.45 26.71 -22.56
N ARG A 257 -23.65 26.52 -23.13
CA ARG A 257 -23.90 26.74 -24.56
C ARG A 257 -23.68 28.20 -24.95
N ARG A 258 -24.09 29.14 -24.09
CA ARG A 258 -23.91 30.59 -24.31
C ARG A 258 -22.46 31.03 -24.16
N LYS A 259 -21.74 30.50 -23.17
CA LYS A 259 -20.32 30.83 -22.94
C LYS A 259 -19.56 29.57 -22.57
N ARG A 260 -18.73 29.09 -23.51
CA ARG A 260 -17.90 27.90 -23.31
C ARG A 260 -16.86 28.14 -22.20
N PRO A 261 -16.71 27.22 -21.24
CA PRO A 261 -15.61 27.17 -20.30
C PRO A 261 -14.26 27.24 -21.02
N GLY A 262 -13.30 27.96 -20.47
CA GLY A 262 -12.03 28.18 -21.15
C GLY A 262 -10.85 28.55 -20.25
N ASP A 263 -11.06 28.64 -18.94
CA ASP A 263 -9.98 28.87 -17.97
C ASP A 263 -9.89 27.67 -17.03
N PHE A 264 -8.81 27.61 -16.22
CA PHE A 264 -8.61 26.48 -15.30
C PHE A 264 -9.80 26.31 -14.37
N ALA A 265 -10.32 27.41 -13.83
CA ALA A 265 -11.38 27.38 -12.84
C ALA A 265 -12.66 26.73 -13.38
N THR A 266 -13.16 27.20 -14.53
CA THR A 266 -14.39 26.71 -15.15
C THR A 266 -14.27 25.28 -15.65
N LEU A 267 -13.12 24.91 -16.23
CA LEU A 267 -12.87 23.55 -16.71
C LEU A 267 -12.68 22.55 -15.56
N SER A 268 -11.97 22.93 -14.48
CA SER A 268 -11.77 22.09 -13.30
C SER A 268 -13.09 21.83 -12.58
N VAL A 269 -13.93 22.86 -12.38
CA VAL A 269 -15.25 22.68 -11.77
C VAL A 269 -16.16 21.82 -12.65
N LEU A 270 -16.16 22.03 -13.97
CA LEU A 270 -16.94 21.19 -14.89
C LEU A 270 -16.51 19.72 -14.83
N ALA A 271 -15.20 19.48 -14.87
CA ALA A 271 -14.64 18.13 -14.75
C ALA A 271 -15.04 17.50 -13.40
N GLY A 272 -14.96 18.26 -12.30
CA GLY A 272 -15.41 17.80 -10.99
C GLY A 272 -16.89 17.41 -10.97
N VAL A 273 -17.76 18.21 -11.57
CA VAL A 273 -19.20 17.88 -11.69
C VAL A 273 -19.43 16.64 -12.56
N ALA A 274 -18.67 16.49 -13.66
CA ALA A 274 -18.74 15.28 -14.49
C ALA A 274 -18.33 14.03 -13.71
N TRP A 275 -17.25 14.11 -12.91
CA TRP A 275 -16.83 13.05 -12.00
C TRP A 275 -17.87 12.74 -10.92
N LEU A 276 -18.56 13.76 -10.39
CA LEU A 276 -19.67 13.56 -9.45
C LEU A 276 -20.82 12.77 -10.08
N ILE A 277 -21.28 13.20 -11.27
CA ILE A 277 -22.37 12.54 -11.99
C ILE A 277 -21.99 11.09 -12.32
N GLY A 278 -20.79 10.86 -12.84
CA GLY A 278 -20.29 9.52 -13.14
C GLY A 278 -20.17 8.65 -11.90
N SER A 279 -19.68 9.20 -10.79
CA SER A 279 -19.58 8.50 -9.50
C SER A 279 -20.95 8.13 -8.94
N LEU A 280 -21.94 9.02 -9.02
CA LEU A 280 -23.31 8.75 -8.57
C LEU A 280 -24.00 7.69 -9.45
N ALA A 281 -23.81 7.75 -10.77
CA ALA A 281 -24.32 6.74 -11.69
C ALA A 281 -23.69 5.37 -11.42
N PHE A 282 -22.38 5.31 -11.23
CA PHE A 282 -21.69 4.09 -10.83
C PHE A 282 -22.18 3.58 -9.48
N ALA A 283 -22.29 4.45 -8.47
CA ALA A 283 -22.77 4.08 -7.14
C ALA A 283 -24.19 3.48 -7.19
N ALA A 284 -25.08 4.12 -7.93
CA ALA A 284 -26.44 3.64 -8.15
C ALA A 284 -26.48 2.23 -8.75
N VAL A 285 -25.72 2.00 -9.82
CA VAL A 285 -25.65 0.69 -10.47
C VAL A 285 -25.01 -0.34 -9.54
N ALA A 286 -23.84 -0.02 -9.00
CA ALA A 286 -23.07 -0.95 -8.18
C ALA A 286 -23.81 -1.37 -6.91
N LEU A 287 -24.51 -0.44 -6.25
CA LEU A 287 -25.36 -0.76 -5.09
C LEU A 287 -26.64 -1.52 -5.47
N ALA A 288 -27.21 -1.26 -6.65
CA ALA A 288 -28.40 -2.00 -7.11
C ALA A 288 -28.05 -3.43 -7.51
N THR A 289 -26.84 -3.66 -8.02
CA THR A 289 -26.36 -4.99 -8.45
C THR A 289 -25.67 -5.76 -7.33
N ALA A 290 -25.36 -5.12 -6.19
CA ALA A 290 -24.72 -5.78 -5.05
C ALA A 290 -25.70 -6.77 -4.39
N PRO A 291 -25.40 -8.09 -4.38
CA PRO A 291 -26.28 -9.08 -3.80
C PRO A 291 -26.30 -9.02 -2.26
N THR A 292 -25.19 -8.61 -1.63
CA THR A 292 -25.08 -8.49 -0.18
C THR A 292 -24.51 -7.13 0.26
N TRP A 293 -24.62 -6.83 1.56
CA TRP A 293 -24.07 -5.60 2.14
C TRP A 293 -22.53 -5.51 2.07
N PRO A 294 -21.76 -6.60 2.32
CA PRO A 294 -20.33 -6.62 2.04
C PRO A 294 -19.97 -6.22 0.60
N ASP A 295 -20.70 -6.73 -0.40
CA ASP A 295 -20.50 -6.39 -1.83
C ASP A 295 -20.80 -4.91 -2.12
N ALA A 296 -21.74 -4.32 -1.37
CA ALA A 296 -22.01 -2.88 -1.44
C ALA A 296 -20.86 -2.04 -0.82
N VAL A 297 -20.27 -2.48 0.29
CA VAL A 297 -19.10 -1.82 0.94
C VAL A 297 -17.87 -1.89 0.05
N ALA A 298 -17.63 -3.08 -0.50
CA ALA A 298 -16.68 -3.36 -1.56
C ALA A 298 -16.77 -2.42 -2.76
N ALA A 299 -17.97 -2.30 -3.33
CA ALA A 299 -18.26 -1.42 -4.45
C ALA A 299 -17.99 0.06 -4.10
N ALA A 300 -18.35 0.47 -2.89
CA ALA A 300 -18.09 1.83 -2.40
C ALA A 300 -16.60 2.17 -2.33
N GLY A 301 -15.72 1.18 -2.10
CA GLY A 301 -14.26 1.35 -2.12
C GLY A 301 -13.76 1.95 -3.45
N TYR A 302 -14.30 1.50 -4.59
CA TYR A 302 -13.93 2.00 -5.92
C TYR A 302 -14.30 3.48 -6.14
N LEU A 303 -15.23 4.03 -5.37
CA LEU A 303 -15.67 5.41 -5.48
C LEU A 303 -14.73 6.41 -4.81
N THR A 304 -13.80 5.94 -3.98
CA THR A 304 -12.90 6.81 -3.19
C THR A 304 -12.11 7.76 -4.07
N ALA A 305 -11.39 7.25 -5.09
CA ALA A 305 -10.60 8.06 -6.00
C ALA A 305 -11.43 9.01 -6.88
N PRO A 306 -12.48 8.57 -7.61
CA PRO A 306 -13.26 9.46 -8.46
C PRO A 306 -14.04 10.52 -7.66
N VAL A 307 -14.53 10.21 -6.46
CA VAL A 307 -15.25 11.21 -5.64
C VAL A 307 -14.27 12.20 -5.00
N LEU A 308 -13.16 11.74 -4.44
CA LEU A 308 -12.23 12.64 -3.74
C LEU A 308 -11.33 13.39 -4.71
N ALA A 309 -10.59 12.69 -5.56
CA ALA A 309 -9.64 13.29 -6.47
C ALA A 309 -10.31 13.81 -7.76
N GLY A 310 -11.33 13.09 -8.26
CA GLY A 310 -12.07 13.50 -9.46
C GLY A 310 -13.04 14.65 -9.21
N PHE A 311 -13.89 14.55 -8.19
CA PHE A 311 -14.87 15.57 -7.84
C PHE A 311 -14.33 16.61 -6.84
N LEU A 312 -14.02 16.21 -5.61
CA LEU A 312 -13.80 17.15 -4.51
C LEU A 312 -12.56 18.04 -4.73
N VAL A 313 -11.41 17.45 -5.08
CA VAL A 313 -10.19 18.23 -5.36
C VAL A 313 -10.39 19.16 -6.54
N GLN A 314 -10.99 18.71 -7.65
CA GLN A 314 -11.18 19.56 -8.83
C GLN A 314 -12.14 20.73 -8.58
N VAL A 315 -13.22 20.51 -7.84
CA VAL A 315 -14.13 21.60 -7.46
C VAL A 315 -13.44 22.57 -6.50
N LEU A 316 -12.70 22.06 -5.51
CA LEU A 316 -11.98 22.89 -4.55
C LEU A 316 -10.92 23.76 -5.23
N LEU A 317 -10.03 23.15 -6.01
CA LEU A 317 -8.95 23.88 -6.71
C LEU A 317 -9.51 24.83 -7.76
N GLY A 318 -10.54 24.42 -8.51
CA GLY A 318 -11.20 25.28 -9.50
C GLY A 318 -11.86 26.50 -8.85
N SER A 319 -12.61 26.28 -7.76
CA SER A 319 -13.28 27.36 -7.02
C SER A 319 -12.29 28.31 -6.37
N LEU A 320 -11.22 27.81 -5.74
CA LEU A 320 -10.15 28.66 -5.17
C LEU A 320 -9.38 29.43 -6.25
N THR A 321 -9.22 28.86 -7.44
CA THR A 321 -8.60 29.56 -8.59
C THR A 321 -9.40 30.80 -8.99
N TYR A 322 -10.73 30.71 -8.98
CA TYR A 322 -11.60 31.85 -9.28
C TYR A 322 -11.73 32.83 -8.12
N LEU A 323 -11.97 32.32 -6.91
CA LEU A 323 -12.36 33.14 -5.77
C LEU A 323 -11.19 33.93 -5.17
N THR A 324 -9.97 33.37 -5.20
CA THR A 324 -8.80 34.02 -4.61
C THR A 324 -8.49 35.37 -5.28
N PRO A 325 -8.40 35.47 -6.63
CA PRO A 325 -8.21 36.77 -7.29
C PRO A 325 -9.34 37.79 -7.04
N VAL A 326 -10.60 37.31 -6.92
CA VAL A 326 -11.77 38.17 -6.74
C VAL A 326 -11.76 38.90 -5.40
N VAL A 327 -11.28 38.24 -4.33
CA VAL A 327 -11.29 38.84 -2.99
C VAL A 327 -10.07 39.71 -2.67
N MET A 328 -9.03 39.69 -3.51
CA MET A 328 -7.80 40.47 -3.24
C MET A 328 -7.93 41.97 -3.51
N GLY A 329 -8.91 42.39 -4.30
CA GLY A 329 -9.25 43.80 -4.54
C GLY A 329 -8.29 44.51 -5.51
N GLY A 330 -8.83 45.38 -6.37
CA GLY A 330 -8.06 46.10 -7.40
C GLY A 330 -7.89 45.29 -8.70
N ARG A 331 -8.16 45.92 -9.85
CA ARG A 331 -8.15 45.25 -11.16
C ARG A 331 -6.77 44.68 -11.51
N ALA A 332 -5.69 45.42 -11.25
CA ALA A 332 -4.32 45.00 -11.53
C ALA A 332 -3.92 43.78 -10.68
N ALA A 333 -4.21 43.80 -9.38
CA ALA A 333 -3.96 42.68 -8.47
C ALA A 333 -4.74 41.41 -8.86
N THR A 334 -6.03 41.54 -9.17
CA THR A 334 -6.86 40.41 -9.62
C THR A 334 -6.33 39.80 -10.92
N MET A 335 -5.95 40.63 -11.90
CA MET A 335 -5.38 40.13 -13.16
C MET A 335 -4.03 39.44 -12.93
N ALA A 336 -3.15 40.00 -12.11
CA ALA A 336 -1.84 39.43 -11.81
C ALA A 336 -1.95 38.07 -11.11
N ALA A 337 -2.85 37.92 -10.14
CA ALA A 337 -3.12 36.63 -9.48
C ALA A 337 -3.71 35.61 -10.46
N ALA A 338 -4.69 36.00 -11.28
CA ALA A 338 -5.31 35.11 -12.26
C ALA A 338 -4.29 34.56 -13.26
N VAL A 339 -3.37 35.40 -13.74
CA VAL A 339 -2.28 34.96 -14.66
C VAL A 339 -1.39 33.89 -14.03
N GLU A 340 -1.05 34.00 -12.74
CA GLU A 340 -0.25 32.96 -12.08
C GLU A 340 -1.01 31.64 -11.94
N LEU A 341 -2.29 31.68 -11.57
CA LEU A 341 -3.08 30.46 -11.35
C LEU A 341 -3.43 29.73 -12.66
N GLU A 342 -3.48 30.46 -13.79
CA GLU A 342 -3.67 29.89 -15.12
C GLU A 342 -2.42 29.22 -15.71
N ARG A 343 -1.26 29.30 -15.03
CA ARG A 343 -0.02 28.70 -15.53
C ARG A 343 -0.14 27.17 -15.64
N GLY A 344 0.16 26.67 -16.84
CA GLY A 344 0.10 25.24 -17.13
C GLY A 344 -1.31 24.65 -17.06
N ALA A 345 -2.36 25.46 -17.05
CA ALA A 345 -3.74 24.99 -16.87
C ALA A 345 -4.15 23.85 -17.83
N PRO A 346 -3.90 23.93 -19.15
CA PRO A 346 -4.26 22.85 -20.06
C PRO A 346 -3.51 21.54 -19.76
N TRP A 347 -2.23 21.62 -19.42
CA TRP A 347 -1.42 20.46 -19.03
C TRP A 347 -1.93 19.84 -17.73
N ARG A 348 -2.16 20.66 -16.70
CA ARG A 348 -2.64 20.21 -15.38
C ARG A 348 -3.98 19.49 -15.48
N LEU A 349 -4.93 20.07 -16.23
CA LEU A 349 -6.25 19.48 -16.44
C LEU A 349 -6.19 18.17 -17.25
N ALA A 350 -5.38 18.13 -18.31
CA ALA A 350 -5.19 16.93 -19.11
C ALA A 350 -4.57 15.80 -18.29
N VAL A 351 -3.50 16.08 -17.54
CA VAL A 351 -2.82 15.09 -16.69
C VAL A 351 -3.74 14.62 -15.56
N ALA A 352 -4.43 15.53 -14.88
CA ALA A 352 -5.33 15.18 -13.79
C ALA A 352 -6.45 14.25 -14.25
N ASN A 353 -7.14 14.58 -15.34
CA ASN A 353 -8.29 13.79 -15.79
C ASN A 353 -7.88 12.50 -16.53
N ALA A 354 -6.86 12.53 -17.39
CA ALA A 354 -6.38 11.31 -18.06
C ALA A 354 -5.73 10.34 -17.06
N GLY A 355 -4.92 10.86 -16.13
CA GLY A 355 -4.32 10.06 -15.06
C GLY A 355 -5.37 9.47 -14.12
N LEU A 356 -6.38 10.25 -13.72
CA LEU A 356 -7.50 9.73 -12.92
C LEU A 356 -8.31 8.67 -13.66
N LEU A 357 -8.54 8.84 -14.96
CA LEU A 357 -9.21 7.83 -15.77
C LEU A 357 -8.44 6.50 -15.72
N LEU A 358 -7.11 6.53 -15.85
CA LEU A 358 -6.27 5.34 -15.67
C LEU A 358 -6.33 4.77 -14.24
N CYS A 359 -6.56 5.61 -13.23
CA CYS A 359 -6.68 5.16 -11.84
C CYS A 359 -7.98 4.42 -11.55
N VAL A 360 -9.08 4.78 -12.23
CA VAL A 360 -10.40 4.16 -12.03
C VAL A 360 -10.68 3.01 -13.00
N LEU A 361 -10.05 3.02 -14.17
CA LEU A 361 -10.14 1.91 -15.11
C LEU A 361 -9.38 0.68 -14.60
N PRO A 362 -9.73 -0.53 -15.11
CA PRO A 362 -8.99 -1.75 -14.82
C PRO A 362 -7.62 -1.73 -15.51
N THR A 363 -6.69 -0.94 -14.98
CA THR A 363 -5.31 -0.80 -15.46
C THR A 363 -4.33 -1.61 -14.61
N PRO A 364 -3.17 -2.00 -15.18
CA PRO A 364 -2.09 -2.60 -14.41
C PRO A 364 -1.64 -1.76 -13.22
N SER A 365 -1.02 -2.45 -12.27
CA SER A 365 -0.52 -1.89 -11.02
C SER A 365 0.42 -0.71 -11.20
N LEU A 366 1.47 -0.90 -12.00
CA LEU A 366 2.50 0.10 -12.27
C LEU A 366 1.93 1.30 -13.04
N VAL A 367 1.02 1.05 -13.98
CA VAL A 367 0.29 2.10 -14.70
C VAL A 367 -0.51 2.96 -13.72
N ARG A 368 -1.21 2.33 -12.77
CA ARG A 368 -1.98 3.04 -11.76
C ARG A 368 -1.10 3.86 -10.83
N VAL A 369 0.03 3.30 -10.39
CA VAL A 369 1.00 4.02 -9.54
C VAL A 369 1.54 5.24 -10.28
N ALA A 370 2.03 5.07 -11.51
CA ALA A 370 2.54 6.18 -12.33
C ALA A 370 1.46 7.25 -12.58
N ALA A 371 0.24 6.83 -12.94
CA ALA A 371 -0.89 7.75 -13.13
C ALA A 371 -1.24 8.51 -11.84
N SER A 372 -1.27 7.84 -10.69
CA SER A 372 -1.56 8.47 -9.40
C SER A 372 -0.50 9.52 -8.99
N MET A 373 0.78 9.26 -9.30
CA MET A 373 1.86 10.21 -9.07
C MET A 373 1.74 11.44 -9.97
N LEU A 374 1.40 11.24 -11.26
CA LEU A 374 1.16 12.35 -12.19
C LEU A 374 -0.03 13.22 -11.76
N VAL A 375 -1.12 12.60 -11.30
CA VAL A 375 -2.29 13.30 -10.74
C VAL A 375 -1.87 14.12 -9.52
N LEU A 376 -1.11 13.51 -8.59
CA LEU A 376 -0.62 14.19 -7.40
C LEU A 376 0.25 15.41 -7.76
N VAL A 377 1.19 15.27 -8.70
CA VAL A 377 2.03 16.38 -9.19
C VAL A 377 1.18 17.49 -9.80
N SER A 378 0.18 17.16 -10.62
CA SER A 378 -0.73 18.15 -11.24
C SER A 378 -1.50 18.97 -10.20
N TYR A 379 -1.99 18.30 -9.14
CA TYR A 379 -2.71 18.95 -8.04
C TYR A 379 -1.79 19.71 -7.10
N ALA A 380 -0.65 19.13 -6.71
CA ALA A 380 0.34 19.76 -5.83
C ALA A 380 0.91 21.05 -6.44
N ALA A 381 0.99 21.15 -7.78
CA ALA A 381 1.40 22.37 -8.47
C ALA A 381 0.52 23.60 -8.14
N PHE A 382 -0.71 23.40 -7.66
CA PHE A 382 -1.57 24.51 -7.22
C PHE A 382 -0.98 25.30 -6.05
N LEU A 383 -0.30 24.65 -5.10
CA LEU A 383 0.22 25.30 -3.89
C LEU A 383 1.25 26.39 -4.20
N PRO A 384 2.35 26.13 -4.95
CA PRO A 384 3.30 27.18 -5.31
C PRO A 384 2.67 28.24 -6.21
N LEU A 385 1.72 27.89 -7.09
CA LEU A 385 1.00 28.86 -7.91
C LEU A 385 0.13 29.79 -7.06
N LEU A 386 -0.52 29.28 -6.02
CA LEU A 386 -1.31 30.06 -5.09
C LEU A 386 -0.45 31.05 -4.30
N VAL A 387 0.69 30.61 -3.78
CA VAL A 387 1.65 31.49 -3.09
C VAL A 387 2.11 32.62 -4.01
N ARG A 388 2.49 32.29 -5.26
CA ARG A 388 2.90 33.27 -6.27
C ARG A 388 1.77 34.24 -6.63
N ALA A 389 0.54 33.74 -6.74
CA ALA A 389 -0.63 34.55 -7.05
C ALA A 389 -0.92 35.58 -5.95
N VAL A 390 -0.90 35.15 -4.67
CA VAL A 390 -1.04 36.03 -3.51
C VAL A 390 0.07 37.07 -3.46
N TRP A 391 1.31 36.65 -3.65
CA TRP A 391 2.47 37.55 -3.67
C TRP A 391 2.37 38.61 -4.80
N ARG A 392 2.04 38.19 -6.03
CA ARG A 392 1.89 39.12 -7.16
C ARG A 392 0.70 40.06 -7.01
N ALA A 393 -0.42 39.61 -6.44
CA ALA A 393 -1.54 40.50 -6.17
C ALA A 393 -1.19 41.55 -5.13
N HIS A 394 -0.49 41.16 -4.05
CA HIS A 394 -0.06 42.11 -3.04
C HIS A 394 0.86 43.18 -3.62
N ARG A 395 1.77 42.80 -4.52
CA ARG A 395 2.70 43.74 -5.18
C ARG A 395 2.01 44.72 -6.15
N ASN A 396 0.90 44.31 -6.77
CA ASN A 396 0.17 45.11 -7.76
C ASN A 396 -1.10 45.76 -7.21
N ARG A 397 -1.22 45.86 -5.88
CA ARG A 397 -2.44 46.32 -5.21
C ARG A 397 -2.74 47.79 -5.49
N ASP A 398 -1.72 48.62 -5.47
CA ASP A 398 -1.83 50.09 -5.61
C ASP A 398 -1.57 50.57 -7.04
N THR A 399 -1.40 49.64 -7.98
CA THR A 399 -1.12 49.96 -9.38
C THR A 399 -2.40 50.43 -10.08
N ALA A 400 -2.40 51.67 -10.59
CA ALA A 400 -3.50 52.21 -11.38
C ALA A 400 -3.71 51.36 -12.66
N SER A 401 -4.93 50.85 -12.87
CA SER A 401 -5.23 50.06 -14.05
C SER A 401 -5.67 50.94 -15.22
N VAL A 402 -4.92 50.96 -16.32
CA VAL A 402 -5.38 51.54 -17.59
C VAL A 402 -6.45 50.61 -18.19
N ALA A 403 -7.61 51.16 -18.51
CA ALA A 403 -8.67 50.42 -19.19
C ALA A 403 -8.25 50.16 -20.65
N GLY A 404 -8.01 48.91 -21.05
CA GLY A 404 -7.81 48.65 -22.48
C GLY A 404 -7.35 47.26 -22.95
N GLN A 405 -6.47 46.54 -22.25
CA GLN A 405 -5.88 45.33 -22.87
C GLN A 405 -6.01 44.06 -22.02
N PRO A 406 -6.84 43.09 -22.45
CA PRO A 406 -6.68 41.69 -22.07
C PRO A 406 -5.75 41.02 -23.07
N GLN A 407 -4.54 40.68 -22.67
CA GLN A 407 -3.65 39.82 -23.48
C GLN A 407 -4.14 38.38 -23.35
N ALA A 408 -5.13 38.01 -24.16
CA ALA A 408 -5.51 36.61 -24.34
C ALA A 408 -4.34 35.88 -25.00
N ALA A 409 -3.79 34.87 -24.34
CA ALA A 409 -2.81 33.99 -24.97
C ALA A 409 -3.44 33.34 -26.22
N PRO A 410 -2.74 33.32 -27.38
CA PRO A 410 -3.31 32.79 -28.61
C PRO A 410 -3.72 31.31 -28.47
N PRO A 411 -4.85 30.89 -29.08
CA PRO A 411 -5.46 29.57 -28.85
C PRO A 411 -4.54 28.38 -29.19
N GLY A 412 -3.60 28.54 -30.13
CA GLY A 412 -2.70 27.46 -30.57
C GLY A 412 -1.77 26.90 -29.48
N ARG A 413 -1.37 27.70 -28.48
CA ARG A 413 -0.49 27.22 -27.39
C ARG A 413 -1.22 26.35 -26.37
N ARG A 414 -2.55 26.46 -26.26
CA ARG A 414 -3.34 25.73 -25.26
C ARG A 414 -3.54 24.27 -25.63
N LEU A 415 -3.84 24.00 -26.90
CA LEU A 415 -4.03 22.63 -27.39
C LEU A 415 -2.71 21.84 -27.32
N GLY A 416 -1.59 22.45 -27.69
CA GLY A 416 -0.27 21.83 -27.59
C GLY A 416 0.13 21.48 -26.15
N ALA A 417 -0.17 22.36 -25.18
CA ALA A 417 0.11 22.07 -23.77
C ALA A 417 -0.79 20.94 -23.19
N ALA A 418 -2.06 20.89 -23.59
CA ALA A 418 -2.96 19.79 -23.22
C ALA A 418 -2.50 18.47 -23.86
N ALA A 419 -2.13 18.49 -25.15
CA ALA A 419 -1.59 17.34 -25.86
C ALA A 419 -0.28 16.84 -25.23
N ALA A 420 0.61 17.76 -24.82
CA ALA A 420 1.82 17.41 -24.08
C ALA A 420 1.51 16.75 -22.72
N GLY A 421 0.51 17.25 -21.98
CA GLY A 421 0.06 16.63 -20.75
C GLY A 421 -0.50 15.23 -20.96
N PHE A 422 -1.33 15.06 -21.99
CA PHE A 422 -1.83 13.75 -22.38
C PHE A 422 -0.70 12.80 -22.81
N ALA A 423 0.26 13.28 -23.60
CA ALA A 423 1.42 12.50 -24.04
C ALA A 423 2.26 12.02 -22.84
N VAL A 424 2.46 12.83 -21.80
CA VAL A 424 3.14 12.40 -20.57
C VAL A 424 2.40 11.25 -19.90
N VAL A 425 1.07 11.32 -19.81
CA VAL A 425 0.25 10.23 -19.24
C VAL A 425 0.35 8.96 -20.10
N VAL A 426 0.29 9.10 -21.43
CA VAL A 426 0.42 7.97 -22.36
C VAL A 426 1.80 7.33 -22.25
N LEU A 427 2.87 8.13 -22.21
CA LEU A 427 4.24 7.64 -22.04
C LEU A 427 4.43 6.95 -20.69
N ALA A 428 3.88 7.49 -19.61
CA ALA A 428 3.94 6.85 -18.30
C ALA A 428 3.15 5.53 -18.25
N ALA A 429 1.99 5.48 -18.91
CA ALA A 429 1.23 4.25 -19.06
C ALA A 429 1.99 3.21 -19.90
N ALA A 430 2.58 3.63 -21.02
CA ALA A 430 3.39 2.77 -21.87
C ALA A 430 4.63 2.23 -21.12
N ALA A 431 5.32 3.07 -20.35
CA ALA A 431 6.43 2.65 -19.50
C ALA A 431 5.99 1.67 -18.40
N GLY A 432 4.84 1.91 -17.77
CA GLY A 432 4.26 1.00 -16.78
C GLY A 432 3.87 -0.36 -17.37
N VAL A 433 3.36 -0.39 -18.60
CA VAL A 433 3.08 -1.63 -19.35
C VAL A 433 4.38 -2.31 -19.78
N ALA A 434 5.36 -1.57 -20.27
CA ALA A 434 6.66 -2.12 -20.68
C ALA A 434 7.42 -2.75 -19.51
N ALA A 435 7.26 -2.21 -18.30
CA ALA A 435 7.82 -2.77 -17.08
C ALA A 435 7.10 -4.04 -16.59
N ASP A 436 5.87 -4.33 -17.05
CA ASP A 436 5.09 -5.54 -16.72
C ASP A 436 4.12 -5.92 -17.87
N PRO A 437 4.63 -6.45 -19.00
CA PRO A 437 3.82 -6.72 -20.20
C PRO A 437 2.81 -7.86 -19.98
N ALA A 438 3.09 -8.78 -19.05
CA ALA A 438 2.18 -9.85 -18.68
C ALA A 438 0.85 -9.31 -18.13
N SER A 439 0.88 -8.17 -17.44
CA SER A 439 -0.32 -7.54 -16.84
C SER A 439 -1.39 -7.07 -17.83
N VAL A 440 -1.05 -6.94 -19.11
CA VAL A 440 -1.97 -6.56 -20.20
C VAL A 440 -2.26 -7.70 -21.17
N GLY A 441 -1.89 -8.94 -20.82
CA GLY A 441 -2.12 -10.12 -21.67
C GLY A 441 -1.21 -10.19 -22.90
N ILE A 442 -0.13 -9.40 -22.95
CA ILE A 442 0.96 -9.58 -23.91
C ILE A 442 1.85 -10.69 -23.33
N GLY A 443 1.36 -11.92 -23.41
CA GLY A 443 2.10 -13.14 -23.10
C GLY A 443 2.54 -13.82 -24.40
N THR A 444 3.79 -14.26 -24.46
CA THR A 444 4.38 -14.96 -25.61
C THR A 444 4.13 -16.47 -25.59
N SER A 445 3.10 -16.94 -24.87
CA SER A 445 2.81 -18.37 -24.76
C SER A 445 2.15 -18.91 -26.04
N PRO A 446 2.68 -19.98 -26.66
CA PRO A 446 2.09 -20.57 -27.86
C PRO A 446 0.73 -21.21 -27.55
N ARG A 447 -0.32 -20.82 -28.28
CA ARG A 447 -1.61 -21.53 -28.25
C ARG A 447 -1.49 -22.82 -29.06
N LEU A 448 -1.28 -23.94 -28.38
CA LEU A 448 -1.46 -25.25 -29.03
C LEU A 448 -2.96 -25.51 -29.20
N ALA A 449 -3.40 -25.72 -30.45
CA ALA A 449 -4.77 -26.11 -30.75
C ALA A 449 -4.97 -27.57 -30.32
N VAL A 450 -5.74 -27.79 -29.25
CA VAL A 450 -6.13 -29.12 -28.75
C VAL A 450 -7.62 -29.32 -28.99
N THR A 451 -8.01 -30.51 -29.48
CA THR A 451 -9.41 -30.88 -29.74
C THR A 451 -10.21 -30.94 -28.44
N ALA A 452 -11.35 -30.26 -28.38
CA ALA A 452 -12.19 -30.23 -27.18
C ALA A 452 -12.80 -31.61 -26.89
N THR A 453 -12.69 -32.08 -25.65
CA THR A 453 -13.24 -33.37 -25.18
C THR A 453 -14.75 -33.34 -24.98
N GLY A 454 -15.32 -32.14 -24.81
CA GLY A 454 -16.73 -31.93 -24.43
C GLY A 454 -17.00 -32.03 -22.92
N HIS A 455 -15.99 -32.37 -22.11
CA HIS A 455 -16.09 -32.43 -20.65
C HIS A 455 -15.73 -31.07 -20.01
N THR A 456 -16.36 -30.77 -18.86
CA THR A 456 -16.14 -29.53 -18.10
C THR A 456 -15.59 -29.85 -16.72
N THR A 457 -14.37 -29.37 -16.44
CA THR A 457 -13.74 -29.41 -15.12
C THR A 457 -14.11 -28.15 -14.34
N THR A 458 -14.54 -28.30 -13.09
CA THR A 458 -14.87 -27.18 -12.19
C THR A 458 -13.94 -27.17 -10.99
N ALA A 459 -13.49 -25.99 -10.56
CA ALA A 459 -12.64 -25.83 -9.37
C ALA A 459 -13.11 -24.66 -8.51
N SER A 460 -12.87 -24.73 -7.20
CA SER A 460 -13.16 -23.63 -6.28
C SER A 460 -11.87 -23.16 -5.62
N VAL A 461 -11.62 -21.86 -5.70
CA VAL A 461 -10.40 -21.18 -5.24
C VAL A 461 -10.82 -20.08 -4.30
N ARG A 462 -10.19 -19.93 -3.16
CA ARG A 462 -10.48 -18.86 -2.19
C ARG A 462 -9.25 -18.03 -1.87
N VAL A 463 -9.43 -16.79 -1.39
CA VAL A 463 -8.32 -15.91 -1.00
C VAL A 463 -8.11 -15.91 0.50
N GLU A 464 -6.97 -16.40 0.97
CA GLU A 464 -6.55 -16.28 2.38
C GLU A 464 -5.32 -15.39 2.49
N GLY A 465 -5.49 -14.21 3.08
CA GLY A 465 -4.46 -13.16 3.08
C GLY A 465 -4.10 -12.75 1.65
N MET A 466 -2.82 -12.88 1.29
CA MET A 466 -2.28 -12.54 -0.05
C MET A 466 -1.96 -13.80 -0.87
N ARG A 467 -2.80 -14.84 -0.81
CA ARG A 467 -2.61 -16.10 -1.55
C ARG A 467 -3.95 -16.67 -2.05
N PHE A 468 -3.93 -17.34 -3.21
CA PHE A 468 -5.02 -18.21 -3.64
C PHE A 468 -4.90 -19.57 -2.96
N VAL A 469 -6.02 -20.16 -2.57
CA VAL A 469 -6.09 -21.46 -1.89
C VAL A 469 -7.26 -22.27 -2.46
N PRO A 470 -7.02 -23.40 -3.13
CA PRO A 470 -5.71 -23.84 -3.60
C PRO A 470 -5.12 -22.82 -4.61
N ASP A 471 -3.81 -22.73 -4.67
CA ASP A 471 -3.09 -21.96 -5.68
C ASP A 471 -2.85 -22.76 -6.96
N THR A 472 -3.22 -24.04 -7.00
CA THR A 472 -3.13 -24.88 -8.21
C THR A 472 -4.42 -25.67 -8.43
N VAL A 473 -4.82 -25.82 -9.70
CA VAL A 473 -5.93 -26.68 -10.14
C VAL A 473 -5.47 -27.55 -11.30
N GLU A 474 -5.83 -28.83 -11.27
CA GLU A 474 -5.55 -29.77 -12.36
C GLU A 474 -6.75 -29.90 -13.32
N VAL A 475 -6.49 -30.03 -14.61
CA VAL A 475 -7.51 -30.20 -15.67
C VAL A 475 -7.00 -31.12 -16.77
N ALA A 476 -7.84 -32.00 -17.31
CA ALA A 476 -7.43 -32.86 -18.42
C ALA A 476 -7.20 -32.07 -19.71
N ALA A 477 -6.26 -32.50 -20.54
CA ALA A 477 -6.01 -31.86 -21.84
C ALA A 477 -7.27 -31.92 -22.72
N GLY A 478 -7.75 -30.76 -23.17
CA GLY A 478 -8.94 -30.64 -24.02
C GLY A 478 -10.26 -30.45 -23.26
N ASP A 479 -10.26 -30.46 -21.92
CA ASP A 479 -11.44 -30.11 -21.10
C ASP A 479 -11.65 -28.60 -21.03
N ARG A 480 -12.92 -28.19 -20.86
CA ARG A 480 -13.27 -26.80 -20.51
C ARG A 480 -13.12 -26.59 -19.01
N LEU A 481 -12.41 -25.54 -18.58
CA LEU A 481 -12.19 -25.25 -17.16
C LEU A 481 -13.03 -24.07 -16.65
N LEU A 482 -13.78 -24.27 -15.58
CA LEU A 482 -14.52 -23.25 -14.84
C LEU A 482 -13.96 -23.11 -13.40
N ILE A 483 -13.44 -21.94 -13.03
CA ILE A 483 -12.87 -21.68 -11.71
C ILE A 483 -13.76 -20.71 -10.93
N THR A 484 -14.32 -21.16 -9.81
CA THR A 484 -15.06 -20.33 -8.86
C THR A 484 -14.10 -19.71 -7.85
N LEU A 485 -13.73 -18.44 -8.02
CA LEU A 485 -12.90 -17.67 -7.10
C LEU A 485 -13.77 -17.00 -6.03
N ALA A 486 -13.50 -17.25 -4.74
CA ALA A 486 -14.13 -16.62 -3.58
C ALA A 486 -13.10 -15.77 -2.81
N ASN A 487 -13.31 -14.45 -2.72
CA ASN A 487 -12.42 -13.61 -1.94
C ASN A 487 -12.76 -13.70 -0.45
N THR A 488 -12.02 -14.50 0.32
CA THR A 488 -12.17 -14.62 1.79
C THR A 488 -11.20 -13.74 2.58
N GLY A 489 -10.45 -12.85 1.91
CA GLY A 489 -9.45 -11.96 2.48
C GLY A 489 -10.00 -10.59 2.90
N THR A 490 -9.12 -9.65 3.26
CA THR A 490 -9.47 -8.27 3.67
C THR A 490 -9.31 -7.23 2.56
N ASP A 491 -8.65 -7.58 1.46
CA ASP A 491 -8.38 -6.70 0.32
C ASP A 491 -9.16 -7.14 -0.92
N GLN A 492 -9.08 -6.36 -2.01
CA GLN A 492 -9.64 -6.77 -3.29
C GLN A 492 -8.68 -7.70 -4.04
N HIS A 493 -9.24 -8.68 -4.73
CA HIS A 493 -8.50 -9.70 -5.45
C HIS A 493 -9.20 -10.06 -6.77
N ASP A 494 -8.43 -10.42 -7.78
CA ASP A 494 -8.91 -11.02 -9.02
C ASP A 494 -8.01 -12.20 -9.37
N LEU A 495 -8.41 -13.04 -10.31
CA LEU A 495 -7.57 -14.09 -10.89
C LEU A 495 -7.48 -13.85 -12.40
N VAL A 496 -6.26 -13.68 -12.91
CA VAL A 496 -5.91 -13.60 -14.32
C VAL A 496 -5.14 -14.86 -14.68
N LEU A 497 -5.40 -15.45 -15.85
CA LEU A 497 -4.60 -16.55 -16.41
C LEU A 497 -3.78 -16.07 -17.62
N SER A 498 -2.67 -16.74 -17.91
CA SER A 498 -1.72 -16.41 -18.98
C SER A 498 -2.32 -16.50 -20.38
N ASN A 499 -3.42 -17.24 -20.56
CA ASN A 499 -4.20 -17.27 -21.79
C ASN A 499 -5.07 -16.01 -22.03
N GLY A 500 -5.06 -15.06 -21.09
CA GLY A 500 -5.80 -13.80 -21.14
C GLY A 500 -7.19 -13.84 -20.51
N THR A 501 -7.64 -14.99 -20.01
CA THR A 501 -8.92 -15.09 -19.28
C THR A 501 -8.76 -14.54 -17.85
N ARG A 502 -9.80 -13.90 -17.30
CA ARG A 502 -9.75 -13.31 -15.95
C ARG A 502 -11.11 -13.20 -15.26
N THR A 503 -11.10 -13.18 -13.93
CA THR A 503 -12.25 -12.69 -13.15
C THR A 503 -12.32 -11.17 -13.15
N GLY A 504 -13.48 -10.63 -12.74
CA GLY A 504 -13.56 -9.27 -12.21
C GLY A 504 -12.80 -9.15 -10.87
N ARG A 505 -12.63 -7.92 -10.38
CA ARG A 505 -12.10 -7.72 -9.03
C ARG A 505 -13.19 -7.98 -8.00
N LEU A 506 -12.94 -9.00 -7.20
CA LEU A 506 -13.72 -9.42 -6.07
C LEU A 506 -13.26 -8.68 -4.85
N ALA A 507 -14.19 -8.14 -4.08
CA ALA A 507 -13.91 -7.61 -2.77
C ALA A 507 -14.15 -8.64 -1.67
N PRO A 508 -13.77 -8.36 -0.41
CA PRO A 508 -13.95 -9.28 0.71
C PRO A 508 -15.38 -9.82 0.80
N GLY A 509 -15.54 -11.13 0.69
CA GLY A 509 -16.81 -11.85 0.71
C GLY A 509 -17.39 -12.21 -0.67
N GLU A 510 -16.92 -11.61 -1.76
CA GLU A 510 -17.47 -11.83 -3.11
C GLU A 510 -16.93 -13.11 -3.76
N THR A 511 -17.73 -13.70 -4.65
CA THR A 511 -17.34 -14.89 -5.44
C THR A 511 -17.67 -14.68 -6.93
N SER A 512 -16.81 -15.14 -7.85
CA SER A 512 -17.03 -15.11 -9.30
C SER A 512 -16.50 -16.37 -9.98
N VAL A 513 -17.14 -16.78 -11.07
CA VAL A 513 -16.71 -17.92 -11.90
C VAL A 513 -15.96 -17.41 -13.12
N LEU A 514 -14.72 -17.85 -13.28
CA LEU A 514 -13.87 -17.67 -14.45
C LEU A 514 -14.02 -18.87 -15.38
N ASP A 515 -14.46 -18.63 -16.61
CA ASP A 515 -14.37 -19.61 -17.69
C ASP A 515 -13.04 -19.46 -18.42
N ALA A 516 -12.13 -20.41 -18.18
CA ALA A 516 -10.79 -20.42 -18.75
C ALA A 516 -10.76 -21.01 -20.17
N GLY A 517 -11.90 -21.48 -20.69
CA GLY A 517 -12.00 -22.12 -22.00
C GLY A 517 -11.46 -23.55 -22.03
N VAL A 518 -11.22 -24.07 -23.23
CA VAL A 518 -10.63 -25.40 -23.45
C VAL A 518 -9.13 -25.34 -23.17
N ILE A 519 -8.64 -26.14 -22.23
CA ILE A 519 -7.25 -26.09 -21.77
C ILE A 519 -6.40 -27.14 -22.49
N GLY A 520 -5.51 -26.68 -23.37
CA GLY A 520 -4.59 -27.54 -24.11
C GLY A 520 -3.18 -27.67 -23.53
N SER A 521 -2.80 -26.76 -22.63
CA SER A 521 -1.49 -26.70 -21.99
C SER A 521 -1.60 -25.96 -20.65
N SER A 522 -0.68 -26.21 -19.72
CA SER A 522 -0.69 -25.56 -18.40
C SER A 522 -0.65 -24.03 -18.53
N LEU A 523 -1.36 -23.33 -17.65
CA LEU A 523 -1.47 -21.87 -17.63
C LEU A 523 -1.03 -21.34 -16.28
N ASP A 524 -0.26 -20.26 -16.29
CA ASP A 524 0.02 -19.48 -15.09
C ASP A 524 -1.14 -18.54 -14.81
N GLY A 525 -1.33 -18.18 -13.56
CA GLY A 525 -2.31 -17.21 -13.13
C GLY A 525 -1.82 -16.36 -11.97
N TRP A 526 -2.47 -15.22 -11.74
CA TRP A 526 -2.09 -14.29 -10.68
C TRP A 526 -3.21 -13.31 -10.36
N CYS A 527 -3.08 -12.62 -9.23
CA CYS A 527 -3.87 -11.43 -8.93
C CYS A 527 -3.22 -10.20 -9.56
N ALA A 528 -3.97 -9.51 -10.41
CA ALA A 528 -3.55 -8.28 -11.09
C ALA A 528 -3.74 -7.02 -10.23
N VAL A 529 -4.23 -7.15 -9.01
CA VAL A 529 -4.24 -6.04 -8.04
C VAL A 529 -2.81 -5.64 -7.70
N ALA A 530 -2.59 -4.34 -7.54
CA ALA A 530 -1.26 -3.76 -7.52
C ALA A 530 -0.41 -4.25 -6.35
N GLY A 531 0.75 -4.83 -6.67
CA GLY A 531 1.62 -5.46 -5.69
C GLY A 531 1.16 -6.85 -5.25
N HIS A 532 -0.05 -7.31 -5.59
CA HIS A 532 -0.59 -8.58 -5.08
C HIS A 532 0.15 -9.79 -5.65
N ARG A 533 0.43 -9.79 -6.96
CA ARG A 533 1.33 -10.79 -7.59
C ARG A 533 2.71 -10.82 -6.94
N GLN A 534 3.29 -9.64 -6.70
CA GLN A 534 4.61 -9.47 -6.07
C GLN A 534 4.62 -9.89 -4.59
N MET A 535 3.44 -9.87 -3.95
CA MET A 535 3.20 -10.36 -2.59
C MET A 535 2.75 -11.83 -2.54
N GLY A 536 2.83 -12.57 -3.65
CA GLY A 536 2.63 -14.02 -3.68
C GLY A 536 1.24 -14.51 -4.08
N MET A 537 0.40 -13.65 -4.67
CA MET A 537 -0.88 -14.05 -5.27
C MET A 537 -0.69 -14.57 -6.70
N THR A 538 -0.10 -15.74 -6.79
CA THR A 538 0.05 -16.52 -8.01
C THR A 538 -0.81 -17.78 -7.94
N PHE A 539 -1.26 -18.25 -9.10
CA PHE A 539 -2.14 -19.38 -9.30
C PHE A 539 -1.64 -20.20 -10.49
N THR A 540 -1.93 -21.50 -10.58
CA THR A 540 -1.49 -22.35 -11.69
C THR A 540 -2.60 -23.31 -12.11
N VAL A 541 -2.85 -23.41 -13.41
CA VAL A 541 -3.67 -24.46 -14.03
C VAL A 541 -2.73 -25.50 -14.63
N ARG A 542 -2.76 -26.73 -14.12
CA ARG A 542 -1.91 -27.84 -14.59
C ARG A 542 -2.70 -28.78 -15.49
N VAL A 543 -2.21 -29.05 -16.70
CA VAL A 543 -2.84 -30.01 -17.61
C VAL A 543 -2.40 -31.44 -17.34
N THR A 544 -3.34 -32.38 -17.30
CA THR A 544 -3.10 -33.82 -17.13
C THR A 544 -3.49 -34.60 -18.40
N GLY A 545 -2.65 -35.54 -18.84
CA GLY A 545 -3.02 -36.56 -19.86
C GLY A 545 -2.55 -36.42 -21.31
N THR A 546 -1.25 -36.22 -21.59
CA THR A 546 -0.69 -36.52 -22.94
C THR A 546 0.18 -37.79 -22.89
N PRO A 547 -0.03 -38.80 -23.78
CA PRO A 547 0.74 -40.05 -23.73
C PRO A 547 2.15 -39.90 -24.32
N PRO A 548 3.12 -40.76 -23.95
CA PRO A 548 4.53 -40.59 -24.30
C PRO A 548 4.84 -41.08 -25.73
N PRO A 549 5.76 -40.44 -26.50
CA PRO A 549 6.26 -41.03 -27.73
C PRO A 549 7.47 -41.95 -27.48
N ALA A 550 7.51 -43.00 -28.32
CA ALA A 550 8.51 -44.05 -28.38
C ALA A 550 9.84 -43.62 -29.03
N THR A 551 10.80 -44.54 -28.95
CA THR A 551 12.26 -44.46 -29.18
C THR A 551 12.74 -44.15 -30.61
N ASP A 552 14.00 -43.67 -30.63
CA ASP A 552 15.03 -43.68 -31.69
C ASP A 552 14.98 -42.64 -32.84
N SER A 553 15.88 -41.64 -32.78
CA SER A 553 17.13 -41.60 -33.57
C SER A 553 17.83 -40.24 -33.48
N LYS A 554 19.17 -40.28 -33.51
CA LYS A 554 20.13 -39.17 -33.34
C LYS A 554 19.89 -38.00 -34.29
N HIS A 555 20.08 -36.75 -33.83
CA HIS A 555 20.97 -35.73 -34.43
C HIS A 555 20.91 -34.38 -33.69
N GLY A 556 22.08 -33.80 -33.43
CA GLY A 556 22.32 -32.34 -33.45
C GLY A 556 21.88 -31.54 -32.23
N GLY A 557 22.86 -31.07 -31.44
CA GLY A 557 22.62 -30.28 -30.24
C GLY A 557 22.01 -28.91 -30.51
N HIS A 558 21.02 -28.57 -29.68
CA HIS A 558 20.76 -27.25 -29.13
C HIS A 558 20.27 -27.48 -27.70
N HIS A 559 20.96 -26.91 -26.71
CA HIS A 559 20.56 -26.98 -25.30
C HIS A 559 19.33 -26.09 -25.07
N ASP A 560 18.15 -26.72 -24.96
CA ASP A 560 16.95 -26.10 -24.41
C ASP A 560 17.03 -26.12 -22.85
N PRO A 561 16.64 -25.04 -22.13
CA PRO A 561 16.65 -25.02 -20.68
C PRO A 561 15.51 -25.90 -20.13
N ALA A 562 15.83 -26.77 -19.17
CA ALA A 562 14.92 -27.73 -18.57
C ALA A 562 13.67 -27.08 -17.94
N GLY A 563 12.49 -27.46 -18.41
CA GLY A 563 11.22 -27.25 -17.70
C GLY A 563 11.21 -28.10 -16.43
N GLY A 564 11.43 -27.45 -15.28
CA GLY A 564 11.72 -28.10 -14.00
C GLY A 564 10.58 -28.98 -13.48
N VAL A 565 10.88 -30.26 -13.26
CA VAL A 565 10.12 -31.14 -12.36
C VAL A 565 10.15 -30.49 -10.97
N VAL A 566 9.01 -30.24 -10.33
CA VAL A 566 8.95 -29.66 -8.97
C VAL A 566 8.97 -30.78 -7.93
N ILE A 567 9.71 -30.61 -6.83
CA ILE A 567 9.67 -31.56 -5.70
C ILE A 567 8.28 -31.51 -5.06
N PRO A 568 7.51 -32.62 -5.03
CA PRO A 568 6.16 -32.59 -4.50
C PRO A 568 6.16 -32.44 -2.97
N PRO A 569 5.18 -31.73 -2.36
CA PRO A 569 5.08 -31.57 -0.91
C PRO A 569 5.11 -32.88 -0.12
N ALA A 570 4.55 -33.96 -0.68
CA ALA A 570 4.59 -35.29 -0.06
C ALA A 570 6.02 -35.86 0.03
N ALA A 571 6.92 -35.53 -0.91
CA ALA A 571 8.32 -35.93 -0.82
C ALA A 571 9.04 -35.15 0.30
N ILE A 572 8.76 -33.85 0.43
CA ILE A 572 9.28 -33.01 1.53
C ILE A 572 8.81 -33.56 2.87
N ALA A 573 7.50 -33.82 3.03
CA ALA A 573 6.96 -34.40 4.26
C ALA A 573 7.55 -35.78 4.59
N ARG A 574 7.82 -36.63 3.58
CA ARG A 574 8.51 -37.91 3.78
C ARG A 574 9.97 -37.73 4.20
N SER A 575 10.70 -36.79 3.59
CA SER A 575 12.07 -36.44 4.05
C SER A 575 12.04 -35.96 5.51
N LEU A 576 10.97 -35.22 5.85
CA LEU A 576 10.41 -34.86 7.16
C LEU A 576 10.25 -35.98 8.19
N GLY A 577 10.34 -37.25 7.80
CA GLY A 577 10.21 -38.39 8.71
C GLY A 577 11.24 -39.49 8.47
N ALA A 578 12.09 -39.32 7.46
CA ALA A 578 13.08 -40.30 7.07
C ALA A 578 14.38 -40.15 7.86
N ASN A 579 15.15 -41.22 7.93
CA ASN A 579 16.53 -41.17 8.38
C ASN A 579 17.45 -40.81 7.20
N PRO A 580 18.50 -40.03 7.43
CA PRO A 580 19.48 -39.72 6.41
C PRO A 580 20.24 -40.99 5.95
N GLY A 581 20.72 -40.97 4.70
CA GLY A 581 21.47 -42.10 4.13
C GLY A 581 22.91 -42.23 4.67
N PRO A 582 23.65 -43.28 4.26
CA PRO A 582 25.01 -43.55 4.75
C PRO A 582 26.04 -42.43 4.49
N GLY A 583 25.77 -41.54 3.53
CA GLY A 583 26.65 -40.41 3.18
C GLY A 583 26.41 -39.13 3.97
N PHE A 584 25.48 -39.14 4.94
CA PHE A 584 25.17 -37.97 5.75
C PHE A 584 26.29 -37.62 6.72
N ALA A 585 26.70 -36.35 6.68
CA ALA A 585 27.63 -35.76 7.62
C ALA A 585 26.98 -34.49 8.20
N PRO A 586 26.69 -34.45 9.52
CA PRO A 586 26.13 -33.27 10.15
C PRO A 586 27.17 -32.14 10.18
N ARG A 587 26.69 -30.90 10.14
CA ARG A 587 27.54 -29.74 10.40
C ARG A 587 27.91 -29.71 11.88
N ASP A 588 29.21 -29.66 12.15
CA ASP A 588 29.71 -29.37 13.50
C ASP A 588 29.20 -28.00 13.96
N ALA A 589 28.48 -28.00 15.08
CA ALA A 589 27.96 -26.79 15.69
C ALA A 589 28.94 -26.15 16.66
N THR A 590 30.09 -26.78 16.96
CA THR A 590 31.06 -26.26 17.93
C THR A 590 31.56 -24.89 17.48
N ALA A 591 31.53 -23.91 18.39
CA ALA A 591 32.01 -22.58 18.07
C ALA A 591 33.52 -22.62 17.79
N PRO A 592 34.00 -22.00 16.70
CA PRO A 592 35.42 -21.98 16.40
C PRO A 592 36.19 -21.23 17.50
N PRO A 593 37.47 -21.57 17.73
CA PRO A 593 38.32 -20.80 18.63
C PRO A 593 38.57 -19.40 18.09
N ALA A 594 38.73 -18.41 18.97
CA ALA A 594 39.16 -17.08 18.57
C ALA A 594 40.62 -17.10 18.11
N THR A 595 40.90 -16.65 16.89
CA THR A 595 42.26 -16.52 16.33
C THR A 595 42.67 -15.05 16.25
N ALA A 596 43.98 -14.79 16.12
CA ALA A 596 44.51 -13.44 15.92
C ALA A 596 44.80 -13.12 14.43
N ASP A 597 44.95 -14.16 13.60
CA ASP A 597 45.09 -14.03 12.15
C ASP A 597 43.73 -14.29 11.49
N HIS A 598 43.30 -13.33 10.67
CA HIS A 598 42.01 -13.31 9.99
C HIS A 598 42.16 -13.10 8.48
N ARG A 599 43.29 -13.56 7.92
CA ARG A 599 43.50 -13.65 6.47
C ARG A 599 42.89 -14.94 5.93
N ILE A 600 41.83 -14.81 5.15
CA ILE A 600 41.04 -15.97 4.69
C ILE A 600 40.78 -15.85 3.20
N THR A 601 40.95 -16.94 2.46
CA THR A 601 40.46 -17.04 1.07
C THR A 601 39.15 -17.81 1.06
N LEU A 602 38.09 -17.20 0.54
CA LEU A 602 36.77 -17.80 0.38
C LEU A 602 36.48 -18.01 -1.10
N PRO A 603 36.66 -19.22 -1.64
CA PRO A 603 36.17 -19.54 -2.97
C PRO A 603 34.64 -19.59 -2.98
N VAL A 604 34.03 -18.99 -3.98
CA VAL A 604 32.60 -19.15 -4.30
C VAL A 604 32.45 -20.32 -5.24
N THR A 605 31.71 -21.34 -4.81
CA THR A 605 31.47 -22.55 -5.62
C THR A 605 30.02 -22.98 -5.55
N GLU A 606 29.57 -23.68 -6.60
CA GLU A 606 28.23 -24.21 -6.75
C GLU A 606 28.24 -25.72 -6.57
N ILE A 607 27.65 -26.22 -5.49
CA ILE A 607 27.71 -27.64 -5.13
C ILE A 607 26.32 -28.20 -4.92
N GLU A 608 26.08 -29.40 -5.42
CA GLU A 608 24.86 -30.13 -5.08
C GLU A 608 25.04 -30.83 -3.74
N ARG A 609 24.11 -30.61 -2.81
CA ARG A 609 24.09 -31.29 -1.52
C ARG A 609 22.69 -31.74 -1.17
N GLU A 610 22.62 -32.86 -0.46
CA GLU A 610 21.41 -33.25 0.24
C GLU A 610 21.13 -32.26 1.37
N VAL A 611 19.92 -31.71 1.42
CA VAL A 611 19.48 -30.71 2.42
C VAL A 611 18.39 -31.24 3.35
N SER A 612 17.80 -32.38 2.98
CA SER A 612 16.87 -33.20 3.76
C SER A 612 16.92 -34.61 3.18
N PRO A 613 16.62 -35.70 3.92
CA PRO A 613 16.80 -37.06 3.41
C PRO A 613 16.12 -37.30 2.05
N GLY A 614 16.90 -37.65 1.03
CA GLY A 614 16.43 -37.88 -0.34
C GLY A 614 16.09 -36.61 -1.15
N ILE A 615 16.43 -35.42 -0.64
CA ILE A 615 16.22 -34.13 -1.32
C ILE A 615 17.57 -33.40 -1.44
N SER A 616 18.00 -33.20 -2.69
CA SER A 616 19.19 -32.42 -3.01
C SER A 616 18.85 -31.07 -3.63
N GLN A 617 19.68 -30.06 -3.32
CA GLN A 617 19.65 -28.73 -3.92
C GLN A 617 21.07 -28.35 -4.37
N ARG A 618 21.17 -27.61 -5.49
CA ARG A 618 22.37 -26.88 -5.90
C ARG A 618 22.50 -25.64 -5.03
N LEU A 619 23.53 -25.60 -4.20
CA LEU A 619 23.83 -24.51 -3.28
C LEU A 619 24.98 -23.66 -3.82
N TRP A 620 24.87 -22.35 -3.62
CA TRP A 620 25.95 -21.39 -3.84
C TRP A 620 26.63 -21.15 -2.50
N THR A 621 27.94 -21.32 -2.43
CA THR A 621 28.65 -21.43 -1.16
C THR A 621 29.77 -20.42 -1.01
N PHE A 622 30.11 -20.10 0.23
CA PHE A 622 31.40 -19.51 0.58
C PHE A 622 32.28 -20.59 1.21
N GLY A 623 33.44 -20.87 0.64
CA GLY A 623 34.36 -21.88 1.19
C GLY A 623 33.81 -23.31 1.11
N GLY A 624 33.00 -23.63 0.10
CA GLY A 624 32.48 -24.98 -0.15
C GLY A 624 31.39 -25.46 0.80
N THR A 625 30.81 -24.56 1.60
CA THR A 625 29.72 -24.88 2.54
C THR A 625 28.62 -23.81 2.55
N ALA A 626 27.40 -24.23 2.87
CA ALA A 626 26.23 -23.37 3.09
C ALA A 626 25.53 -23.82 4.39
N PRO A 627 25.51 -23.01 5.46
CA PRO A 627 26.14 -21.69 5.59
C PRO A 627 27.67 -21.74 5.37
N GLY A 628 28.30 -20.63 5.02
CA GLY A 628 29.76 -20.50 4.97
C GLY A 628 30.43 -20.66 6.34
N PRO A 629 31.77 -20.66 6.41
CA PRO A 629 32.51 -20.79 7.67
C PRO A 629 32.12 -19.76 8.73
N THR A 630 32.00 -20.19 9.98
CA THR A 630 31.91 -19.22 11.09
C THR A 630 33.29 -18.65 11.35
N LEU A 631 33.42 -17.32 11.30
CA LEU A 631 34.64 -16.60 11.63
C LEU A 631 34.56 -16.13 13.09
N ARG A 632 35.69 -16.04 13.81
CA ARG A 632 35.69 -15.54 15.18
C ARG A 632 36.93 -14.73 15.51
N GLY A 633 36.71 -13.55 16.08
CA GLY A 633 37.77 -12.66 16.57
C GLY A 633 37.31 -11.81 17.75
N LYS A 634 38.05 -10.73 18.01
CA LYS A 634 37.81 -9.78 19.11
C LYS A 634 37.66 -8.36 18.58
N ILE A 635 37.12 -7.46 19.42
CA ILE A 635 37.10 -6.03 19.12
C ILE A 635 38.54 -5.55 18.89
N GLY A 636 38.77 -4.89 17.77
CA GLY A 636 40.07 -4.38 17.33
C GLY A 636 40.76 -5.24 16.27
N ASP A 637 40.33 -6.50 16.09
CA ASP A 637 40.91 -7.39 15.09
C ASP A 637 40.62 -6.89 13.66
N VAL A 638 41.56 -7.16 12.75
CA VAL A 638 41.44 -6.81 11.32
C VAL A 638 41.22 -8.09 10.51
N PHE A 639 40.08 -8.16 9.83
CA PHE A 639 39.71 -9.24 8.92
C PHE A 639 40.10 -8.86 7.49
N GLU A 640 40.75 -9.78 6.77
CA GLU A 640 41.14 -9.61 5.38
C GLU A 640 40.72 -10.86 4.58
N ILE A 641 39.63 -10.71 3.82
CA ILE A 641 38.96 -11.80 3.14
C ILE A 641 39.20 -11.66 1.65
N THR A 642 39.85 -12.64 1.04
CA THR A 642 39.98 -12.74 -0.42
C THR A 642 38.84 -13.61 -0.94
N LEU A 643 37.84 -12.96 -1.54
CA LEU A 643 36.78 -13.64 -2.26
C LEU A 643 37.29 -14.02 -3.66
N VAL A 644 37.14 -15.28 -4.05
CA VAL A 644 37.47 -15.77 -5.40
C VAL A 644 36.20 -16.35 -6.00
N ASN A 645 35.76 -15.83 -7.16
CA ASN A 645 34.53 -16.32 -7.78
C ASN A 645 34.84 -17.48 -8.74
N ASP A 646 34.77 -18.71 -8.25
CA ASP A 646 34.90 -19.94 -9.05
C ASP A 646 33.52 -20.47 -9.53
N GLY A 647 32.46 -19.68 -9.35
CA GLY A 647 31.10 -20.00 -9.76
C GLY A 647 30.80 -19.64 -11.22
N THR A 648 29.52 -19.74 -11.61
CA THR A 648 29.05 -19.48 -12.99
C THR A 648 28.35 -18.12 -13.15
N THR A 649 28.01 -17.46 -12.04
CA THR A 649 27.35 -16.15 -12.03
C THR A 649 28.12 -15.11 -11.22
N GLY A 650 27.68 -13.86 -11.26
CA GLY A 650 28.25 -12.77 -10.47
C GLY A 650 27.96 -12.95 -8.97
N HIS A 651 28.98 -12.74 -8.13
CA HIS A 651 28.86 -12.85 -6.68
C HIS A 651 29.60 -11.70 -5.97
N SER A 652 29.23 -11.42 -4.73
CA SER A 652 29.91 -10.45 -3.87
C SER A 652 29.95 -10.97 -2.43
N ILE A 653 30.47 -10.15 -1.51
CA ILE A 653 30.43 -10.42 -0.07
C ILE A 653 30.25 -9.12 0.72
N ASP A 654 29.35 -9.15 1.69
CA ASP A 654 29.05 -8.10 2.65
C ASP A 654 29.20 -8.68 4.07
N PHE A 655 29.94 -7.98 4.93
CA PHE A 655 30.15 -8.32 6.33
C PHE A 655 29.49 -7.28 7.23
N HIS A 656 28.47 -7.65 7.99
CA HIS A 656 27.81 -6.70 8.92
C HIS A 656 28.69 -6.34 10.12
N ALA A 657 29.73 -7.13 10.40
CA ALA A 657 30.79 -6.79 11.35
C ALA A 657 31.69 -5.65 10.85
N GLY A 658 31.68 -5.37 9.54
CA GLY A 658 32.40 -4.28 8.90
C GLY A 658 31.55 -3.02 8.77
N ALA A 659 32.20 -1.85 8.91
CA ALA A 659 31.56 -0.55 8.74
C ALA A 659 32.24 0.20 7.58
N LEU A 660 32.04 -0.29 6.35
CA LEU A 660 32.64 0.26 5.13
C LEU A 660 31.56 0.78 4.18
N ALA A 661 31.92 1.74 3.33
CA ALA A 661 31.09 2.11 2.19
C ALA A 661 31.02 0.93 1.20
N PRO A 662 29.85 0.61 0.63
CA PRO A 662 29.65 -0.64 -0.11
C PRO A 662 30.27 -0.63 -1.52
N ASP A 663 30.44 0.54 -2.14
CA ASP A 663 30.67 0.68 -3.59
C ASP A 663 31.85 -0.14 -4.12
N GLU A 664 32.93 -0.22 -3.35
CA GLU A 664 34.16 -0.96 -3.72
C GLU A 664 34.28 -2.33 -3.04
N PRO A 665 34.23 -2.45 -1.69
CA PRO A 665 34.46 -3.72 -1.03
C PRO A 665 33.30 -4.73 -1.18
N MET A 666 32.09 -4.29 -1.54
CA MET A 666 30.91 -5.15 -1.69
C MET A 666 30.44 -5.28 -3.14
N ARG A 667 31.22 -4.81 -4.11
CA ARG A 667 30.87 -4.90 -5.54
C ARG A 667 30.77 -6.35 -6.00
N THR A 668 29.91 -6.59 -6.99
CA THR A 668 29.85 -7.88 -7.70
C THR A 668 31.15 -8.13 -8.47
N ILE A 669 31.73 -9.31 -8.29
CA ILE A 669 32.80 -9.86 -9.11
C ILE A 669 32.25 -10.94 -10.05
N GLN A 670 32.72 -10.92 -11.30
CA GLN A 670 32.35 -11.90 -12.31
C GLN A 670 33.08 -13.24 -12.08
N PRO A 671 32.64 -14.35 -12.69
CA PRO A 671 33.39 -15.61 -12.69
C PRO A 671 34.86 -15.43 -13.09
N GLY A 672 35.76 -16.04 -12.32
CA GLY A 672 37.22 -15.95 -12.48
C GLY A 672 37.88 -14.73 -11.84
N GLU A 673 37.10 -13.76 -11.35
CA GLU A 673 37.62 -12.57 -10.66
C GLU A 673 37.85 -12.82 -9.16
N ARG A 674 38.59 -11.90 -8.53
CA ARG A 674 38.82 -11.88 -7.08
C ARG A 674 38.65 -10.48 -6.49
N LEU A 675 38.26 -10.43 -5.23
CA LEU A 675 38.08 -9.21 -4.44
C LEU A 675 38.69 -9.39 -3.06
N VAL A 676 39.43 -8.38 -2.59
CA VAL A 676 39.91 -8.35 -1.20
C VAL A 676 39.02 -7.41 -0.39
N TYR A 677 38.29 -7.98 0.57
CA TYR A 677 37.48 -7.25 1.54
C TYR A 677 38.25 -7.15 2.85
N ARG A 678 38.55 -5.94 3.32
CA ARG A 678 39.30 -5.73 4.57
C ARG A 678 38.57 -4.80 5.53
N PHE A 679 38.24 -5.26 6.74
CA PHE A 679 37.59 -4.45 7.78
C PHE A 679 38.19 -4.64 9.17
N THR A 680 37.96 -3.67 10.05
CA THR A 680 38.29 -3.77 11.48
C THR A 680 37.01 -4.02 12.28
N ALA A 681 37.01 -5.05 13.12
CA ALA A 681 35.88 -5.35 14.00
C ALA A 681 35.81 -4.34 15.14
N THR A 682 34.89 -3.38 15.07
CA THR A 682 34.78 -2.30 16.07
C THR A 682 33.72 -2.58 17.15
N ARG A 683 32.89 -3.60 16.97
CA ARG A 683 31.77 -3.94 17.86
C ARG A 683 31.65 -5.44 18.05
N ALA A 684 31.30 -5.85 19.28
CA ALA A 684 31.05 -7.23 19.61
C ALA A 684 29.68 -7.72 19.15
N GLY A 685 29.60 -9.01 18.80
CA GLY A 685 28.38 -9.70 18.47
C GLY A 685 28.57 -10.89 17.53
N ILE A 686 27.48 -11.58 17.25
CA ILE A 686 27.42 -12.52 16.12
C ILE A 686 26.75 -11.81 14.95
N TRP A 687 27.49 -11.64 13.88
CA TRP A 687 27.13 -10.83 12.73
C TRP A 687 26.91 -11.71 11.52
N LEU A 688 25.94 -11.36 10.68
CA LEU A 688 25.77 -11.97 9.38
C LEU A 688 26.87 -11.49 8.43
N TYR A 689 27.35 -12.38 7.56
CA TYR A 689 27.94 -11.98 6.29
C TYR A 689 27.23 -12.73 5.17
N HIS A 690 27.05 -12.10 4.01
CA HIS A 690 26.30 -12.68 2.89
C HIS A 690 26.71 -12.09 1.53
N CYS A 691 26.29 -12.74 0.45
CA CYS A 691 26.39 -12.14 -0.89
C CYS A 691 25.41 -10.96 -1.01
N SER A 692 25.84 -9.85 -1.62
CA SER A 692 25.05 -8.63 -1.85
C SER A 692 24.69 -8.40 -3.33
N THR A 693 25.06 -9.32 -4.23
CA THR A 693 24.67 -9.28 -5.65
C THR A 693 23.15 -9.44 -5.78
N MET A 694 22.54 -8.66 -6.67
CA MET A 694 21.10 -8.67 -6.89
C MET A 694 20.66 -9.82 -7.81
N PRO A 695 19.51 -10.49 -7.53
CA PRO A 695 18.63 -10.31 -6.38
C PRO A 695 19.19 -10.99 -5.12
N MET A 696 19.48 -10.18 -4.10
CA MET A 696 20.21 -10.62 -2.90
C MET A 696 19.53 -11.76 -2.14
N SER A 697 18.19 -11.74 -2.08
CA SER A 697 17.40 -12.79 -1.44
C SER A 697 17.63 -14.17 -2.06
N LEU A 698 17.82 -14.25 -3.38
CA LEU A 698 18.10 -15.50 -4.07
C LEU A 698 19.50 -16.02 -3.75
N HIS A 699 20.49 -15.14 -3.69
CA HIS A 699 21.85 -15.54 -3.31
C HIS A 699 21.90 -16.09 -1.88
N ILE A 700 21.22 -15.42 -0.94
CA ILE A 700 21.12 -15.90 0.45
C ILE A 700 20.36 -17.22 0.50
N ALA A 701 19.22 -17.34 -0.18
CA ALA A 701 18.41 -18.56 -0.24
C ALA A 701 19.15 -19.77 -0.86
N ASN A 702 20.08 -19.51 -1.77
CA ASN A 702 20.97 -20.54 -2.33
C ASN A 702 22.13 -20.94 -1.40
N GLY A 703 22.30 -20.29 -0.25
CA GLY A 703 23.29 -20.67 0.77
C GLY A 703 24.43 -19.68 0.99
N MET A 704 24.43 -18.53 0.32
CA MET A 704 25.53 -17.55 0.40
C MET A 704 25.44 -16.64 1.62
N PHE A 705 25.59 -17.23 2.80
CA PHE A 705 25.65 -16.51 4.07
C PHE A 705 26.47 -17.27 5.11
N GLY A 706 26.98 -16.58 6.13
CA GLY A 706 27.65 -17.19 7.27
C GLY A 706 27.70 -16.23 8.47
N ALA A 707 28.45 -16.61 9.50
CA ALA A 707 28.50 -15.87 10.76
C ALA A 707 29.91 -15.35 11.08
N VAL A 708 30.01 -14.15 11.66
CA VAL A 708 31.23 -13.64 12.29
C VAL A 708 30.95 -13.37 13.77
N ILE A 709 31.65 -14.05 14.67
CA ILE A 709 31.57 -13.83 16.12
C ILE A 709 32.70 -12.89 16.54
N ILE A 710 32.35 -11.73 17.07
CA ILE A 710 33.27 -10.81 17.72
C ILE A 710 32.98 -10.85 19.23
N ASP A 711 33.89 -11.43 19.99
CA ASP A 711 33.68 -11.62 21.43
C ASP A 711 33.52 -10.26 22.16
N PRO A 712 32.52 -10.09 23.04
CA PRO A 712 32.45 -8.93 23.91
C PRO A 712 33.61 -8.94 24.93
N PRO A 713 34.12 -7.77 25.32
CA PRO A 713 35.16 -7.67 26.34
C PRO A 713 34.74 -8.38 27.63
N GLY A 714 35.62 -9.24 28.14
CA GLY A 714 35.36 -9.98 29.39
C GLY A 714 34.30 -11.08 29.29
N LEU A 715 34.02 -11.60 28.08
CA LEU A 715 33.10 -12.73 27.89
C LEU A 715 33.50 -13.91 28.81
N PRO A 716 32.63 -14.33 29.75
CA PRO A 716 32.94 -15.42 30.67
C PRO A 716 33.21 -16.75 29.94
N ARG A 717 34.05 -17.59 30.53
CA ARG A 717 34.25 -18.97 30.05
C ARG A 717 33.02 -19.83 30.34
N VAL A 718 32.74 -20.74 29.42
CA VAL A 718 31.71 -21.77 29.52
C VAL A 718 32.36 -23.13 29.20
N ASP A 719 31.71 -24.22 29.60
CA ASP A 719 32.24 -25.57 29.37
C ASP A 719 32.03 -26.00 27.91
N ARG A 720 30.92 -25.58 27.29
CA ARG A 720 30.60 -25.85 25.88
C ARG A 720 30.03 -24.63 25.17
N GLU A 721 30.41 -24.47 23.91
CA GLU A 721 29.98 -23.35 23.08
C GLU A 721 29.57 -23.85 21.69
N TYR A 722 28.33 -23.54 21.31
CA TYR A 722 27.73 -23.94 20.04
C TYR A 722 27.33 -22.72 19.21
N VAL A 723 27.22 -22.89 17.89
CA VAL A 723 26.74 -21.91 16.92
C VAL A 723 25.62 -22.52 16.11
N VAL A 724 24.46 -21.85 16.13
CA VAL A 724 23.25 -22.26 15.43
C VAL A 724 22.83 -21.11 14.51
N VAL A 725 22.92 -21.33 13.21
CA VAL A 725 22.49 -20.40 12.17
C VAL A 725 21.18 -20.93 11.59
N GLN A 726 20.10 -20.17 11.73
CA GLN A 726 18.82 -20.50 11.13
C GLN A 726 18.70 -19.86 9.74
N SER A 727 18.21 -20.63 8.77
CA SER A 727 17.93 -20.15 7.43
C SER A 727 16.74 -20.87 6.80
N GLU A 728 16.13 -20.22 5.81
CA GLU A 728 15.12 -20.83 4.95
C GLU A 728 15.75 -21.54 3.75
N MET A 729 15.09 -22.59 3.25
CA MET A 729 15.38 -23.19 1.95
C MET A 729 14.13 -23.23 1.09
N TYR A 730 14.30 -22.82 -0.16
CA TYR A 730 13.24 -22.67 -1.15
C TYR A 730 13.56 -23.63 -2.30
N LEU A 731 13.15 -24.88 -2.17
CA LEU A 731 13.56 -25.98 -3.05
C LEU A 731 13.02 -25.76 -4.48
N GLY A 732 13.92 -25.71 -5.46
CA GLY A 732 13.58 -25.72 -6.88
C GLY A 732 13.39 -27.13 -7.44
N ALA A 733 13.79 -27.31 -8.70
CA ALA A 733 13.79 -28.65 -9.30
C ALA A 733 14.75 -29.59 -8.54
N PRO A 734 14.52 -30.92 -8.53
CA PRO A 734 15.44 -31.88 -7.90
C PRO A 734 16.89 -31.65 -8.33
N GLY A 735 17.79 -31.40 -7.37
CA GLY A 735 19.21 -31.12 -7.64
C GLY A 735 19.49 -29.73 -8.24
N GLY A 736 18.46 -28.91 -8.46
CA GLY A 736 18.52 -27.54 -8.96
C GLY A 736 18.70 -26.51 -7.85
N GLU A 737 18.81 -25.24 -8.26
CA GLU A 737 18.95 -24.10 -7.35
C GLU A 737 17.65 -23.76 -6.62
N ALA A 738 17.71 -22.77 -5.74
CA ALA A 738 16.54 -22.25 -5.05
C ALA A 738 15.50 -21.69 -6.04
N ASP A 739 14.23 -21.98 -5.78
CA ASP A 739 13.11 -21.47 -6.55
C ASP A 739 12.89 -19.98 -6.27
N ALA A 740 13.20 -19.13 -7.25
CA ALA A 740 13.12 -17.68 -7.11
C ALA A 740 11.69 -17.18 -6.82
N ASP A 741 10.65 -17.87 -7.30
CA ASP A 741 9.26 -17.51 -7.04
C ASP A 741 8.88 -17.83 -5.59
N LYS A 742 9.32 -18.98 -5.06
CA LYS A 742 9.14 -19.32 -3.64
C LYS A 742 9.91 -18.35 -2.73
N VAL A 743 11.12 -17.94 -3.12
CA VAL A 743 11.91 -16.91 -2.41
C VAL A 743 11.15 -15.58 -2.38
N ALA A 744 10.66 -15.11 -3.53
CA ALA A 744 9.92 -13.84 -3.64
C ALA A 744 8.59 -13.85 -2.88
N ALA A 745 7.90 -15.00 -2.82
CA ALA A 745 6.61 -15.17 -2.14
C ALA A 745 6.72 -15.50 -0.63
N ASP A 746 7.94 -15.58 -0.10
CA ASP A 746 8.26 -16.10 1.24
C ASP A 746 7.52 -17.42 1.56
N ARG A 747 7.78 -18.42 0.72
CA ARG A 747 7.25 -19.79 0.86
C ARG A 747 8.38 -20.81 1.01
N PRO A 748 9.07 -20.85 2.16
CA PRO A 748 10.12 -21.83 2.37
C PRO A 748 9.54 -23.25 2.46
N ASP A 749 10.23 -24.20 1.83
CA ASP A 749 9.91 -25.61 1.93
C ASP A 749 10.51 -26.22 3.21
N LEU A 750 11.72 -25.77 3.57
CA LEU A 750 12.42 -26.15 4.78
C LEU A 750 12.86 -24.88 5.53
N VAL A 751 12.90 -24.97 6.85
CA VAL A 751 13.64 -24.03 7.70
C VAL A 751 14.58 -24.87 8.52
N VAL A 752 15.85 -24.52 8.56
CA VAL A 752 16.89 -25.42 9.04
C VAL A 752 17.84 -24.71 9.99
N PHE A 753 18.40 -25.47 10.93
CA PHE A 753 19.60 -25.05 11.66
C PHE A 753 20.83 -25.60 10.95
N ASN A 754 21.80 -24.75 10.64
CA ASN A 754 23.10 -25.09 10.04
C ASN A 754 23.01 -25.87 8.71
N GLY A 755 21.99 -25.59 7.90
CA GLY A 755 21.96 -25.99 6.49
C GLY A 755 21.43 -27.39 6.16
N TYR A 756 20.87 -28.14 7.12
CA TYR A 756 20.22 -29.43 6.85
C TYR A 756 19.05 -29.65 7.80
N ALA A 757 17.91 -30.08 7.27
CA ALA A 757 16.68 -30.23 8.04
C ALA A 757 16.82 -31.30 9.13
N ARG A 758 16.61 -30.91 10.40
CA ARG A 758 16.68 -31.80 11.58
C ARG A 758 17.99 -32.57 11.74
N GLN A 759 19.11 -32.05 11.23
CA GLN A 759 20.39 -32.75 11.35
C GLN A 759 20.76 -33.10 12.80
N TYR A 760 20.39 -32.24 13.75
CA TYR A 760 20.67 -32.43 15.18
C TYR A 760 19.67 -33.34 15.90
N ASP A 761 18.68 -33.89 15.20
CA ASP A 761 17.89 -35.03 15.69
C ASP A 761 18.63 -36.34 15.46
N HIS A 762 19.37 -36.40 14.35
CA HIS A 762 20.17 -37.54 13.93
C HIS A 762 21.59 -37.51 14.52
N ALA A 763 22.14 -36.32 14.77
CA ALA A 763 23.42 -36.09 15.43
C ALA A 763 23.28 -35.04 16.53
N PRO A 764 22.75 -35.41 17.71
CA PRO A 764 22.51 -34.48 18.82
C PRO A 764 23.77 -33.72 19.26
N LEU A 765 23.56 -32.48 19.69
CA LEU A 765 24.57 -31.74 20.46
C LEU A 765 24.75 -32.44 21.81
N THR A 766 25.92 -32.32 22.45
CA THR A 766 26.21 -33.05 23.68
C THR A 766 26.54 -32.12 24.84
N ALA A 767 26.07 -32.45 26.03
CA ALA A 767 26.44 -31.77 27.28
C ALA A 767 26.42 -32.75 28.46
N ARG A 768 26.90 -32.33 29.63
CA ARG A 768 26.76 -33.07 30.89
C ARG A 768 25.99 -32.25 31.92
N VAL A 769 25.37 -32.93 32.87
CA VAL A 769 24.70 -32.28 34.00
C VAL A 769 25.67 -31.34 34.76
N GLY A 770 25.29 -30.07 34.83
CA GLY A 770 26.08 -29.02 35.47
C GLY A 770 27.10 -28.31 34.57
N GLU A 771 27.31 -28.75 33.32
CA GLU A 771 28.09 -27.97 32.36
C GLU A 771 27.34 -26.69 31.98
N ARG A 772 28.08 -25.59 31.91
CA ARG A 772 27.63 -24.32 31.37
C ARG A 772 27.71 -24.38 29.86
N VAL A 773 26.56 -24.24 29.20
CA VAL A 773 26.45 -24.27 27.73
C VAL A 773 26.11 -22.86 27.23
N ARG A 774 26.89 -22.34 26.28
CA ARG A 774 26.53 -21.17 25.49
C ARG A 774 26.13 -21.59 24.08
N ILE A 775 25.04 -21.02 23.58
CA ILE A 775 24.60 -21.22 22.20
C ILE A 775 24.51 -19.85 21.54
N TRP A 776 25.41 -19.58 20.60
CA TRP A 776 25.31 -18.45 19.68
C TRP A 776 24.24 -18.75 18.64
N VAL A 777 23.34 -17.80 18.42
CA VAL A 777 22.23 -17.95 17.49
C VAL A 777 22.23 -16.79 16.51
N LEU A 778 22.16 -17.10 15.22
CA LEU A 778 22.01 -16.12 14.14
C LEU A 778 20.79 -16.48 13.29
N ALA A 779 19.85 -15.55 13.15
CA ALA A 779 18.75 -15.67 12.20
C ALA A 779 19.20 -15.10 10.86
N ALA A 780 19.81 -15.92 10.00
CA ALA A 780 20.38 -15.44 8.74
C ALA A 780 19.32 -15.05 7.70
N GLY A 781 18.17 -15.75 7.68
CA GLY A 781 17.08 -15.49 6.75
C GLY A 781 17.19 -16.26 5.43
N PRO A 782 16.81 -15.65 4.28
CA PRO A 782 16.74 -14.21 4.02
C PRO A 782 15.56 -13.44 4.65
N ASN A 783 14.48 -14.10 5.05
CA ASN A 783 13.22 -13.43 5.40
C ASN A 783 12.75 -13.67 6.84
N ARG A 784 13.00 -14.84 7.45
CA ARG A 784 12.41 -15.18 8.76
C ARG A 784 13.38 -14.96 9.91
N GLY A 785 12.82 -14.52 11.03
CA GLY A 785 13.49 -14.51 12.33
C GLY A 785 13.44 -15.87 13.02
N THR A 786 13.96 -15.94 14.24
CA THR A 786 13.82 -17.11 15.12
C THR A 786 13.29 -16.72 16.48
N SER A 787 12.50 -17.60 17.09
CA SER A 787 12.20 -17.57 18.52
C SER A 787 12.89 -18.76 19.16
N PHE A 788 14.22 -18.70 19.28
CA PHE A 788 15.03 -19.84 19.67
C PHE A 788 14.72 -20.28 21.11
N HIS A 789 14.41 -21.56 21.28
CA HIS A 789 13.99 -22.14 22.55
C HIS A 789 14.66 -23.49 22.78
N VAL A 790 15.05 -23.77 24.03
CA VAL A 790 15.46 -25.11 24.48
C VAL A 790 14.39 -25.66 25.41
N VAL A 791 13.65 -26.67 24.96
CA VAL A 791 12.57 -27.31 25.70
C VAL A 791 13.13 -27.98 26.95
N GLY A 792 12.53 -27.66 28.10
CA GLY A 792 12.99 -28.14 29.42
C GLY A 792 14.17 -27.35 30.00
N GLY A 793 14.70 -26.35 29.27
CA GLY A 793 15.71 -25.42 29.76
C GLY A 793 15.14 -24.02 30.01
N GLN A 794 15.82 -23.25 30.87
CA GLN A 794 15.63 -21.80 30.99
C GLN A 794 16.99 -21.14 30.81
N PHE A 795 17.03 -20.05 30.05
CA PHE A 795 18.24 -19.26 29.88
C PHE A 795 18.42 -18.37 31.10
N ASP A 796 19.58 -18.49 31.75
CA ASP A 796 19.95 -17.59 32.84
C ASP A 796 20.75 -16.38 32.34
N THR A 797 21.19 -16.41 31.08
CA THR A 797 21.90 -15.33 30.41
C THR A 797 21.42 -15.23 28.97
N VAL A 798 21.09 -14.01 28.54
CA VAL A 798 20.66 -13.70 27.17
C VAL A 798 21.37 -12.44 26.72
N TRP A 799 22.06 -12.53 25.59
CA TRP A 799 22.71 -11.42 24.92
C TRP A 799 22.17 -11.32 23.50
N SER A 800 21.78 -10.13 23.07
CA SER A 800 21.13 -9.90 21.77
C SER A 800 21.51 -8.53 21.23
N GLU A 801 21.95 -8.49 19.96
CA GLU A 801 22.20 -7.25 19.20
C GLU A 801 23.11 -6.24 19.93
N GLY A 802 24.17 -6.72 20.56
CA GLY A 802 25.15 -5.86 21.24
C GLY A 802 24.99 -5.78 22.76
N ASP A 803 23.87 -6.24 23.32
CA ASP A 803 23.50 -5.96 24.71
C ASP A 803 23.02 -7.18 25.51
N TYR A 804 23.32 -7.19 26.82
CA TYR A 804 22.82 -8.20 27.74
C TYR A 804 21.37 -7.89 28.14
N ARG A 805 20.45 -8.73 27.68
CA ARG A 805 19.03 -8.68 28.08
C ARG A 805 18.78 -9.38 29.40
N LEU A 806 19.61 -10.38 29.70
CA LEU A 806 19.61 -11.10 30.95
C LEU A 806 21.06 -11.49 31.29
N ARG A 807 21.41 -11.36 32.57
CA ARG A 807 22.65 -11.87 33.14
C ARG A 807 22.30 -12.83 34.25
N MET A 808 23.20 -13.78 34.51
CA MET A 808 23.07 -14.77 35.57
C MET A 808 22.62 -14.13 36.89
N GLY A 809 21.51 -14.63 37.43
CA GLY A 809 20.85 -14.08 38.61
C GLY A 809 19.55 -14.84 38.90
N ALA A 810 18.62 -14.20 39.63
CA ALA A 810 17.33 -14.82 39.97
C ALA A 810 16.31 -14.85 38.81
N GLY A 811 16.57 -14.10 37.73
CA GLY A 811 15.71 -14.03 36.55
C GLY A 811 16.06 -15.10 35.51
N GLY A 812 15.09 -15.46 34.68
CA GLY A 812 15.25 -16.42 33.58
C GLY A 812 14.53 -15.94 32.32
N ALA A 813 14.97 -16.45 31.16
CA ALA A 813 14.32 -16.23 29.88
C ALA A 813 14.01 -17.58 29.21
N GLN A 814 12.86 -17.65 28.54
CA GLN A 814 12.39 -18.85 27.85
C GLN A 814 12.86 -18.92 26.40
N THR A 815 12.98 -17.79 25.73
CA THR A 815 13.30 -17.71 24.30
C THR A 815 14.29 -16.58 24.01
N LEU A 816 15.09 -16.75 22.96
CA LEU A 816 15.84 -15.68 22.32
C LEU A 816 15.13 -15.32 21.01
N GLY A 817 14.42 -14.18 21.00
CA GLY A 817 13.77 -13.64 19.82
C GLY A 817 14.74 -12.82 18.98
N LEU A 818 14.90 -13.19 17.70
CA LEU A 818 15.74 -12.50 16.73
C LEU A 818 14.92 -12.27 15.46
N PHE A 819 14.96 -11.06 14.91
CA PHE A 819 14.49 -10.80 13.54
C PHE A 819 15.50 -11.32 12.50
N ALA A 820 15.14 -11.33 11.22
CA ALA A 820 16.08 -11.64 10.16
C ALA A 820 17.31 -10.73 10.21
N ALA A 821 18.48 -11.31 9.94
CA ALA A 821 19.81 -10.72 10.09
C ALA A 821 20.25 -10.36 11.52
N GLN A 822 19.50 -10.76 12.56
CA GLN A 822 19.90 -10.50 13.96
C GLN A 822 20.59 -11.67 14.63
N GLY A 823 21.44 -11.35 15.59
CA GLY A 823 22.31 -12.27 16.30
C GLY A 823 22.31 -12.12 17.82
N GLY A 824 22.54 -13.23 18.52
CA GLY A 824 22.67 -13.24 19.97
C GLY A 824 23.36 -14.50 20.52
N PHE A 825 23.41 -14.63 21.83
CA PHE A 825 23.67 -15.90 22.49
C PHE A 825 22.82 -16.08 23.74
N VAL A 826 22.60 -17.35 24.09
CA VAL A 826 21.98 -17.75 25.35
C VAL A 826 22.92 -18.64 26.14
N GLU A 827 22.81 -18.60 27.47
CA GLU A 827 23.50 -19.56 28.34
C GLU A 827 22.54 -20.21 29.33
N LEU A 828 22.80 -21.48 29.62
CA LEU A 828 22.05 -22.30 30.55
C LEU A 828 22.92 -23.45 31.08
N ALA A 829 22.44 -24.11 32.12
CA ALA A 829 22.98 -25.38 32.62
C ALA A 829 21.84 -26.38 32.82
N PHE A 830 22.11 -27.67 32.57
CA PHE A 830 21.11 -28.72 32.69
C PHE A 830 21.17 -29.39 34.07
N GLY A 831 20.01 -29.49 34.72
CA GLY A 831 19.90 -30.07 36.06
C GLY A 831 19.75 -31.59 36.09
N GLN A 832 19.36 -32.22 34.98
CA GLN A 832 19.11 -33.67 34.89
C GLN A 832 19.63 -34.23 33.56
N PRO A 833 20.03 -35.52 33.52
CA PRO A 833 20.32 -36.18 32.25
C PRO A 833 19.04 -36.33 31.42
N GLY A 834 19.16 -36.27 30.09
CA GLY A 834 18.02 -36.40 29.20
C GLY A 834 18.27 -35.83 27.81
N ARG A 835 17.23 -35.85 26.98
CA ARG A 835 17.23 -35.24 25.64
C ARG A 835 16.41 -33.96 25.71
N TYR A 836 17.05 -32.84 25.41
CA TYR A 836 16.47 -31.50 25.46
C TYR A 836 16.32 -30.98 24.02
N PRO A 837 15.10 -31.00 23.45
CA PRO A 837 14.86 -30.43 22.12
C PRO A 837 15.17 -28.94 22.08
N PHE A 838 15.73 -28.44 20.99
CA PHE A 838 15.81 -27.02 20.70
C PHE A 838 15.16 -26.71 19.36
N VAL A 839 14.44 -25.60 19.31
CA VAL A 839 13.53 -25.25 18.20
C VAL A 839 13.50 -23.77 17.92
N SER A 840 13.04 -23.41 16.73
CA SER A 840 12.33 -22.13 16.56
C SER A 840 10.91 -22.27 17.10
N HIS A 841 10.52 -21.44 18.06
CA HIS A 841 9.17 -21.45 18.63
C HIS A 841 8.11 -20.82 17.70
N ALA A 842 8.51 -20.37 16.51
CA ALA A 842 7.60 -20.32 15.37
C ALA A 842 7.40 -21.77 14.90
N MET A 843 6.42 -22.48 15.49
CA MET A 843 6.34 -23.94 15.42
C MET A 843 6.29 -24.52 13.99
N VAL A 844 5.73 -23.79 13.03
CA VAL A 844 5.77 -24.19 11.61
C VAL A 844 7.20 -24.30 11.08
N ASP A 845 8.13 -23.49 11.58
CA ASP A 845 9.55 -23.53 11.18
C ASP A 845 10.25 -24.72 11.85
N ALA A 846 9.90 -25.07 13.09
CA ALA A 846 10.35 -26.30 13.73
C ALA A 846 9.87 -27.55 12.97
N GLU A 847 8.60 -27.57 12.57
CA GLU A 847 7.99 -28.65 11.78
C GLU A 847 8.60 -28.77 10.37
N ARG A 848 9.11 -27.64 9.82
CA ARG A 848 9.88 -27.60 8.57
C ARG A 848 11.36 -27.95 8.71
N GLY A 849 11.81 -28.26 9.93
CA GLY A 849 13.13 -28.82 10.18
C GLY A 849 14.06 -28.02 11.09
N ALA A 850 13.63 -26.86 11.62
CA ALA A 850 14.39 -26.06 12.57
C ALA A 850 14.23 -26.65 13.98
N HIS A 851 14.70 -27.88 14.12
CA HIS A 851 14.61 -28.70 15.30
C HIS A 851 15.93 -29.47 15.49
N GLY A 852 16.32 -29.66 16.74
CA GLY A 852 17.50 -30.43 17.12
C GLY A 852 17.41 -30.91 18.55
N ILE A 853 18.37 -31.73 18.97
CA ILE A 853 18.41 -32.28 20.33
C ILE A 853 19.77 -31.99 20.97
N ILE A 854 19.74 -31.58 22.24
CA ILE A 854 20.90 -31.62 23.13
C ILE A 854 20.76 -32.87 24.00
N GLU A 855 21.69 -33.80 23.86
CA GLU A 855 21.81 -34.98 24.70
C GLU A 855 22.69 -34.68 25.91
N VAL A 856 22.07 -34.73 27.08
CA VAL A 856 22.71 -34.42 28.37
C VAL A 856 22.99 -35.73 29.11
N ALA A 857 24.26 -36.06 29.26
CA ALA A 857 24.70 -37.21 30.03
C ALA A 857 24.77 -36.91 31.54
N GLY A 858 24.74 -37.96 32.36
CA GLY A 858 25.10 -37.88 33.78
C GLY A 858 26.54 -37.37 33.98
N ARG A 859 26.85 -36.92 35.20
CA ARG A 859 28.17 -36.38 35.53
C ARG A 859 29.29 -37.38 35.24
#